data_AF-A0A937VL14-F1
#
_entry.id   AF-A0A937VL14-F1
#
_cell.length_a   1.000
_cell.length_b   1.000
_cell.length_c   1.000
_cell.angle_alpha   90.00
_cell.angle_beta   90.00
_cell.angle_gamma   90.00
#
_symmetry.space_group_name_H-M   'P 1'
#
loop_
_entity.id
_entity.type
_entity.pdbx_description
1 polymer ?
#
loop_
_entity_poly.entity_id
_entity_poly.type
_entity_poly.pdbx_seq_one_letter_code
_entity_poly.pdbx_strand_id
1 'polypeptide(L)'
;MARKKLEPQPYAKPDQIQIRGNQIFSPLRQKWVPLTPEEMVRQQYQKVLVEEYGFTHEHMAEEMEVTGKGSAQARADFIIWRIPQDKAAQKSPLIVVECKADNVAIDRAVYAQGENYARLTNAPFFVTHNHRETRYWRVLHDKMPKHVEEIEGIPHADASDKEIRELIDRLKVFKEDEFADLLHQCHNVIRNREKRDPVAAFDEIAKILFIKVYVERELKAKRKRQNLFSVAFLMVKVEPTFEYKMAGVKWYGEGVFHRERVRGDALSARWISPLVPGALIYNRLFAWKASFAVVSADLADCHVSNEFPQFVTDPTKLLPKYLYLWCTTDQTIKAVNTASTESAAVSRNRFREEFFFDFKVPLPPLPVQQKIVAAWEAAKKAAGETAAKIGQIERDIEACFLADLGLKTPPSGTTLPKCLIVWWQYTSRWDLPYFRRAAFNPNSTKYPNARLLEVIHPLRETTQRVDPHNLPNEEFNYLGMESVEACTGAILGFTPRKGNTIKSSCVYFDKGHVLYGKLRPYLRKVVDCSELPFDTGIASSEFLPLRTKDGVLQSWLAFLLRSSAIAEQAKVAIGARMPRIAPHALLDFVIPLPPLHEQARIMVHVSEGRAGIAKLKAEAKARAEAAKADVEAMILGIKKVETP
;
A
#
# COMPACT_ATOMS: atom_id res chain seq x y z
N MET A 1 -18.63 89.84 20.25
CA MET A 1 -19.32 88.61 20.68
C MET A 1 -18.91 87.47 19.78
N ALA A 2 -18.31 86.43 20.36
CA ALA A 2 -17.77 85.26 19.69
C ALA A 2 -18.87 84.34 19.15
N ARG A 3 -18.75 83.88 17.90
CA ARG A 3 -19.57 82.78 17.36
C ARG A 3 -18.98 81.46 17.83
N LYS A 4 -19.76 80.77 18.68
CA LYS A 4 -19.48 79.44 19.23
C LYS A 4 -19.41 78.41 18.10
N LYS A 5 -18.32 77.62 18.10
CA LYS A 5 -18.14 76.41 17.28
C LYS A 5 -19.31 75.45 17.51
N LEU A 6 -19.90 74.92 16.43
CA LEU A 6 -20.74 73.73 16.46
C LEU A 6 -19.81 72.51 16.48
N GLU A 7 -19.98 71.68 17.51
CA GLU A 7 -19.23 70.44 17.74
C GLU A 7 -19.54 69.38 16.67
N PRO A 8 -18.57 68.51 16.32
CA PRO A 8 -18.82 67.37 15.44
C PRO A 8 -19.76 66.38 16.14
N GLN A 9 -20.86 66.02 15.47
CA GLN A 9 -21.75 64.97 15.98
C GLN A 9 -21.03 63.61 16.03
N PRO A 10 -21.34 62.75 17.02
CA PRO A 10 -20.63 61.51 17.24
C PRO A 10 -20.92 60.47 16.16
N TYR A 11 -19.87 59.74 15.80
CA TYR A 11 -19.84 58.58 14.93
C TYR A 11 -20.98 57.58 15.25
N ALA A 12 -21.85 57.30 14.28
CA ALA A 12 -22.88 56.26 14.34
C ALA A 12 -22.47 55.07 13.44
N LYS A 13 -22.70 53.85 13.94
CA LYS A 13 -22.14 52.56 13.49
C LYS A 13 -22.10 52.37 11.94
N PRO A 14 -21.00 51.81 11.38
CA PRO A 14 -20.80 51.61 9.94
C PRO A 14 -21.66 50.51 9.27
N ASP A 15 -22.64 49.91 9.96
CA ASP A 15 -23.22 48.60 9.57
C ASP A 15 -24.68 48.65 9.05
N GLN A 16 -25.21 49.83 8.72
CA GLN A 16 -26.54 49.98 8.12
C GLN A 16 -26.47 50.83 6.86
N ILE A 17 -27.15 50.38 5.79
CA ILE A 17 -27.30 51.14 4.55
C ILE A 17 -28.01 52.45 4.88
N GLN A 18 -27.33 53.58 4.63
CA GLN A 18 -27.84 54.90 4.95
C GLN A 18 -28.47 55.52 3.72
N ILE A 19 -29.77 55.83 3.81
CA ILE A 19 -30.53 56.49 2.75
C ILE A 19 -31.02 57.83 3.27
N ARG A 20 -30.79 58.89 2.50
CA ARG A 20 -31.25 60.25 2.80
C ARG A 20 -31.92 60.83 1.56
N GLY A 21 -33.26 60.84 1.55
CA GLY A 21 -34.03 61.27 0.38
C GLY A 21 -33.69 60.41 -0.84
N ASN A 22 -33.24 61.03 -1.93
CA ASN A 22 -32.86 60.34 -3.17
C ASN A 22 -31.35 60.02 -3.25
N GLN A 23 -30.68 59.88 -2.11
CA GLN A 23 -29.26 59.57 -2.02
C GLN A 23 -28.99 58.39 -1.09
N ILE A 24 -27.98 57.59 -1.42
CA ILE A 24 -27.44 56.49 -0.62
C ILE A 24 -25.98 56.77 -0.29
N PHE A 25 -25.52 56.42 0.90
CA PHE A 25 -24.12 56.60 1.28
C PHE A 25 -23.27 55.44 0.79
N SER A 26 -22.19 55.71 0.04
CA SER A 26 -21.17 54.70 -0.32
C SER A 26 -20.03 54.73 0.73
N PRO A 27 -19.84 53.65 1.50
CA PRO A 27 -18.75 53.54 2.47
C PRO A 27 -17.36 53.51 1.83
N LEU A 28 -17.21 53.02 0.60
CA LEU A 28 -15.90 53.01 -0.09
C LEU A 28 -15.54 54.40 -0.63
N ARG A 29 -16.53 55.15 -1.15
CA ARG A 29 -16.31 56.51 -1.68
C ARG A 29 -16.39 57.61 -0.61
N GLN A 30 -16.88 57.29 0.59
CA GLN A 30 -17.09 58.22 1.71
C GLN A 30 -17.95 59.44 1.32
N LYS A 31 -18.97 59.25 0.47
CA LYS A 31 -19.87 60.32 -0.01
C LYS A 31 -21.30 59.81 -0.26
N TRP A 32 -22.25 60.73 -0.27
CA TRP A 32 -23.63 60.49 -0.69
C TRP A 32 -23.72 60.49 -2.22
N VAL A 33 -24.23 59.41 -2.80
CA VAL A 33 -24.42 59.22 -4.24
C VAL A 33 -25.92 59.10 -4.58
N PRO A 34 -26.35 59.40 -5.82
CA PRO A 34 -27.75 59.25 -6.23
C PRO A 34 -28.24 57.81 -6.02
N LEU A 35 -29.42 57.65 -5.43
CA LEU A 35 -30.02 56.34 -5.21
C LEU A 35 -30.62 55.81 -6.53
N THR A 36 -29.85 54.99 -7.25
CA THR A 36 -30.35 54.25 -8.42
C THR A 36 -30.62 52.78 -8.04
N PRO A 37 -31.45 52.03 -8.80
CA PRO A 37 -31.68 50.61 -8.55
C PRO A 37 -30.39 49.78 -8.56
N GLU A 38 -29.45 50.11 -9.46
CA GLU A 38 -28.15 49.46 -9.55
C GLU A 38 -27.24 49.84 -8.38
N GLU A 39 -27.26 51.10 -7.95
CA GLU A 39 -26.50 51.56 -6.78
C GLU A 39 -27.00 50.91 -5.48
N MET A 40 -28.31 50.68 -5.35
CA MET A 40 -28.87 49.91 -4.23
C MET A 40 -28.31 48.48 -4.19
N VAL A 41 -28.31 47.77 -5.32
CA VAL A 41 -27.73 46.43 -5.46
C VAL A 41 -26.25 46.46 -5.08
N ARG A 42 -25.50 47.45 -5.60
CA ARG A 42 -24.06 47.62 -5.34
C ARG A 42 -23.78 47.75 -3.84
N GLN A 43 -24.44 48.68 -3.14
CA GLN A 43 -24.23 48.89 -1.70
C GLN A 43 -24.71 47.70 -0.84
N GLN A 44 -25.74 46.97 -1.26
CA GLN A 44 -26.16 45.74 -0.59
C GLN A 44 -25.14 44.60 -0.77
N TYR A 45 -24.61 44.42 -1.98
CA TYR A 45 -23.64 43.38 -2.23
C TYR A 45 -22.29 43.65 -1.56
N GLN A 46 -21.89 44.92 -1.43
CA GLN A 46 -20.74 45.30 -0.61
C GLN A 46 -20.86 44.78 0.83
N LYS A 47 -22.07 44.86 1.42
CA LYS A 47 -22.32 44.36 2.76
C LYS A 47 -22.11 42.84 2.84
N VAL A 48 -22.59 42.09 1.84
CA VAL A 48 -22.36 40.63 1.73
C VAL A 48 -20.85 40.31 1.66
N LEU A 49 -20.08 41.08 0.88
CA LEU A 49 -18.63 40.89 0.77
C LEU A 49 -17.90 41.12 2.11
N VAL A 50 -18.37 42.06 2.94
CA VAL A 50 -17.81 42.33 4.27
C VAL A 50 -18.25 41.28 5.29
N GLU A 51 -19.56 41.03 5.41
CA GLU A 51 -20.14 40.22 6.49
C GLU A 51 -19.99 38.71 6.25
N GLU A 52 -20.18 38.25 5.01
CA GLU A 52 -20.13 36.82 4.69
C GLU A 52 -18.73 36.41 4.20
N TYR A 53 -18.11 37.20 3.32
CA TYR A 53 -16.81 36.85 2.72
C TYR A 53 -15.60 37.39 3.47
N GLY A 54 -15.78 38.29 4.44
CA GLY A 54 -14.72 38.80 5.32
C GLY A 54 -13.81 39.85 4.66
N PHE A 55 -14.16 40.38 3.48
CA PHE A 55 -13.37 41.42 2.82
C PHE A 55 -13.64 42.79 3.47
N THR A 56 -12.67 43.32 4.22
CA THR A 56 -12.80 44.69 4.77
C THR A 56 -12.74 45.76 3.67
N HIS A 57 -13.23 46.98 3.96
CA HIS A 57 -13.19 48.10 3.00
C HIS A 57 -11.79 48.43 2.47
N GLU A 58 -10.73 48.14 3.23
CA GLU A 58 -9.35 48.34 2.79
C GLU A 58 -8.99 47.44 1.60
N HIS A 59 -9.60 46.26 1.50
CA HIS A 59 -9.40 45.30 0.41
C HIS A 59 -10.11 45.69 -0.89
N MET A 60 -10.99 46.70 -0.90
CA MET A 60 -11.91 46.95 -2.02
C MET A 60 -11.77 48.34 -2.61
N ALA A 61 -11.85 48.45 -3.94
CA ALA A 61 -12.03 49.71 -4.64
C ALA A 61 -13.35 49.68 -5.42
N GLU A 62 -14.00 50.84 -5.53
CA GLU A 62 -15.28 51.00 -6.22
C GLU A 62 -15.10 51.90 -7.45
N GLU A 63 -15.74 51.57 -8.58
CA GLU A 63 -15.69 52.35 -9.83
C GLU A 63 -14.27 52.62 -10.38
N MET A 64 -13.38 51.64 -10.27
CA MET A 64 -12.02 51.79 -10.78
C MET A 64 -11.99 51.61 -12.30
N GLU A 65 -11.27 52.51 -12.99
CA GLU A 65 -11.04 52.39 -14.44
C GLU A 65 -10.09 51.22 -14.74
N VAL A 66 -10.54 50.31 -15.60
CA VAL A 66 -9.86 49.03 -15.88
C VAL A 66 -9.10 49.05 -17.20
N THR A 67 -9.23 50.12 -17.99
CA THR A 67 -8.63 50.24 -19.34
C THR A 67 -7.37 51.10 -19.36
N GLY A 68 -6.31 50.61 -20.02
CA GLY A 68 -5.18 51.44 -20.44
C GLY A 68 -5.56 52.45 -21.53
N LYS A 69 -4.73 53.49 -21.72
CA LYS A 69 -4.96 54.59 -22.68
C LYS A 69 -5.34 54.05 -24.09
N GLY A 70 -6.60 54.19 -24.49
CA GLY A 70 -7.01 54.01 -25.90
C GLY A 70 -8.34 53.29 -26.19
N SER A 71 -9.01 52.70 -25.21
CA SER A 71 -10.33 52.04 -25.39
C SER A 71 -11.37 52.61 -24.43
N ALA A 72 -12.66 52.56 -24.81
CA ALA A 72 -13.80 53.14 -24.07
C ALA A 72 -13.68 52.94 -22.54
N GLN A 73 -13.83 54.02 -21.78
CA GLN A 73 -13.67 54.06 -20.32
C GLN A 73 -14.59 53.04 -19.65
N ALA A 74 -14.02 51.90 -19.26
CA ALA A 74 -14.78 50.81 -18.67
C ALA A 74 -14.43 50.69 -17.18
N ARG A 75 -15.46 50.77 -16.32
CA ARG A 75 -15.34 50.77 -14.86
C ARG A 75 -15.96 49.51 -14.30
N ALA A 76 -15.22 48.83 -13.43
CA ALA A 76 -15.74 47.71 -12.66
C ALA A 76 -16.35 48.23 -11.35
N ASP A 77 -17.43 47.58 -10.89
CA ASP A 77 -18.16 48.02 -9.71
C ASP A 77 -17.37 47.80 -8.43
N PHE A 78 -16.83 46.59 -8.25
CA PHE A 78 -15.84 46.33 -7.21
C PHE A 78 -14.61 45.62 -7.76
N ILE A 79 -13.46 46.02 -7.25
CA ILE A 79 -12.20 45.32 -7.39
C ILE A 79 -11.70 44.97 -5.99
N ILE A 80 -11.41 43.68 -5.77
CA ILE A 80 -11.07 43.14 -4.45
C ILE A 80 -9.67 42.54 -4.48
N TRP A 81 -8.82 42.93 -3.53
CA TRP A 81 -7.48 42.37 -3.32
C TRP A 81 -7.47 41.44 -2.12
N ARG A 82 -6.54 40.49 -2.13
CA ARG A 82 -6.38 39.51 -1.04
C ARG A 82 -5.89 40.17 0.26
N ILE A 83 -4.96 41.10 0.15
CA ILE A 83 -4.43 41.86 1.28
C ILE A 83 -4.40 43.35 0.94
N PRO A 84 -4.62 44.27 1.89
CA PRO A 84 -4.70 45.70 1.61
C PRO A 84 -3.40 46.28 1.03
N GLN A 85 -2.26 45.66 1.34
CA GLN A 85 -0.95 46.05 0.83
C GLN A 85 -0.83 45.83 -0.69
N ASP A 86 -1.49 44.81 -1.24
CA ASP A 86 -1.46 44.53 -2.69
C ASP A 86 -2.25 45.57 -3.48
N LYS A 87 -3.32 46.11 -2.88
CA LYS A 87 -4.04 47.27 -3.42
C LYS A 87 -3.14 48.51 -3.44
N ALA A 88 -2.44 48.80 -2.34
CA ALA A 88 -1.51 49.92 -2.26
C ALA A 88 -0.34 49.81 -3.26
N ALA A 89 0.11 48.59 -3.54
CA ALA A 89 1.16 48.28 -4.52
C ALA A 89 0.64 48.12 -5.97
N GLN A 90 -0.64 48.38 -6.24
CA GLN A 90 -1.27 48.25 -7.57
C GLN A 90 -1.05 46.88 -8.24
N LYS A 91 -1.02 45.81 -7.45
CA LYS A 91 -0.92 44.44 -7.99
C LYS A 91 -2.26 43.96 -8.56
N SER A 92 -2.24 42.85 -9.30
CA SER A 92 -3.44 42.22 -9.83
C SER A 92 -4.45 41.90 -8.71
N PRO A 93 -5.74 42.22 -8.90
CA PRO A 93 -6.78 41.91 -7.94
C PRO A 93 -7.14 40.41 -7.94
N LEU A 94 -7.81 39.98 -6.87
CA LEU A 94 -8.29 38.61 -6.71
C LEU A 94 -9.66 38.42 -7.38
N ILE A 95 -10.56 39.40 -7.23
CA ILE A 95 -11.96 39.30 -7.67
C ILE A 95 -12.38 40.61 -8.34
N VAL A 96 -13.08 40.50 -9.46
CA VAL A 96 -13.83 41.59 -10.09
C VAL A 96 -15.32 41.36 -9.90
N VAL A 97 -16.08 42.37 -9.52
CA VAL A 97 -17.54 42.28 -9.35
C VAL A 97 -18.24 43.27 -10.27
N GLU A 98 -19.31 42.80 -10.90
CA GLU A 98 -20.24 43.59 -11.70
C GLU A 98 -21.65 43.43 -11.13
N CYS A 99 -22.26 44.54 -10.73
CA CYS A 99 -23.60 44.62 -10.17
C CYS A 99 -24.56 45.16 -11.24
N LYS A 100 -25.75 44.57 -11.37
CA LYS A 100 -26.79 45.05 -12.28
C LYS A 100 -28.10 45.29 -11.54
N ALA A 101 -28.95 46.18 -12.07
CA ALA A 101 -30.30 46.37 -11.57
C ALA A 101 -31.16 45.10 -11.73
N ASP A 102 -32.16 44.91 -10.87
CA ASP A 102 -32.98 43.68 -10.80
C ASP A 102 -33.79 43.35 -12.05
N ASN A 103 -34.00 44.34 -12.92
CA ASN A 103 -34.68 44.17 -14.19
C ASN A 103 -33.77 43.61 -15.30
N VAL A 104 -32.47 43.43 -15.04
CA VAL A 104 -31.48 42.89 -15.98
C VAL A 104 -31.19 41.43 -15.61
N ALA A 105 -31.48 40.50 -16.52
CA ALA A 105 -31.07 39.10 -16.39
C ALA A 105 -29.57 38.96 -16.65
N ILE A 106 -28.87 38.11 -15.90
CA ILE A 106 -27.44 37.87 -16.07
C ILE A 106 -27.25 36.85 -17.21
N ASP A 107 -27.27 37.36 -18.43
CA ASP A 107 -27.04 36.58 -19.65
C ASP A 107 -25.58 36.68 -20.14
N ARG A 108 -25.30 36.08 -21.30
CA ARG A 108 -23.97 36.05 -21.92
C ARG A 108 -23.41 37.43 -22.25
N ALA A 109 -24.25 38.39 -22.62
CA ALA A 109 -23.79 39.75 -22.89
C ALA A 109 -23.40 40.47 -21.59
N VAL A 110 -24.12 40.20 -20.50
CA VAL A 110 -23.87 40.80 -19.18
C VAL A 110 -22.59 40.27 -18.54
N TYR A 111 -22.35 38.95 -18.52
CA TYR A 111 -21.13 38.42 -17.93
C TYR A 111 -19.89 38.60 -18.82
N ALA A 112 -20.05 38.79 -20.14
CA ALA A 112 -18.93 39.11 -21.03
C ALA A 112 -18.22 40.42 -20.63
N GLN A 113 -18.94 41.37 -20.03
CA GLN A 113 -18.37 42.59 -19.48
C GLN A 113 -17.44 42.29 -18.28
N GLY A 114 -17.94 41.53 -17.29
CA GLY A 114 -17.16 41.11 -16.12
C GLY A 114 -15.97 40.21 -16.50
N GLU A 115 -16.15 39.32 -17.47
CA GLU A 115 -15.09 38.49 -18.05
C GLU A 115 -13.98 39.35 -18.66
N ASN A 116 -14.33 40.39 -19.42
CA ASN A 116 -13.35 41.27 -20.06
C ASN A 116 -12.51 42.00 -19.00
N TYR A 117 -13.14 42.51 -17.93
CA TYR A 117 -12.42 43.17 -16.83
C TYR A 117 -11.50 42.21 -16.07
N ALA A 118 -11.97 40.99 -15.80
CA ALA A 118 -11.17 39.97 -15.13
C ALA A 118 -9.94 39.57 -15.96
N ARG A 119 -10.11 39.43 -17.29
CA ARG A 119 -9.01 39.16 -18.22
C ARG A 119 -7.98 40.29 -18.27
N LEU A 120 -8.43 41.54 -18.30
CA LEU A 120 -7.59 42.75 -18.36
C LEU A 120 -6.79 42.95 -17.07
N THR A 121 -7.41 42.73 -15.91
CA THR A 121 -6.77 42.87 -14.60
C THR A 121 -5.96 41.65 -14.18
N ASN A 122 -6.05 40.57 -14.94
CA ASN A 122 -5.51 39.26 -14.60
C ASN A 122 -6.09 38.71 -13.27
N ALA A 123 -7.36 39.02 -13.00
CA ALA A 123 -8.09 38.51 -11.85
C ALA A 123 -8.46 37.02 -12.04
N PRO A 124 -8.18 36.15 -11.06
CA PRO A 124 -8.56 34.75 -11.13
C PRO A 124 -10.08 34.51 -11.11
N PHE A 125 -10.86 35.44 -10.54
CA PHE A 125 -12.30 35.30 -10.36
C PHE A 125 -13.07 36.55 -10.78
N PHE A 126 -14.30 36.36 -11.23
CA PHE A 126 -15.26 37.45 -11.32
C PHE A 126 -16.68 37.03 -10.92
N VAL A 127 -17.47 38.02 -10.52
CA VAL A 127 -18.84 37.84 -10.04
C VAL A 127 -19.77 38.79 -10.75
N THR A 128 -20.94 38.28 -11.13
CA THR A 128 -22.05 39.08 -11.64
C THR A 128 -23.23 38.92 -10.69
N HIS A 129 -23.79 40.03 -10.20
CA HIS A 129 -24.77 40.02 -9.12
C HIS A 129 -25.97 40.97 -9.36
N ASN A 130 -27.17 40.50 -9.00
CA ASN A 130 -28.37 41.30 -8.72
C ASN A 130 -29.17 40.63 -7.57
N HIS A 131 -30.32 41.18 -7.12
CA HIS A 131 -31.08 40.55 -6.03
C HIS A 131 -31.75 39.21 -6.42
N ARG A 132 -31.79 38.85 -7.71
CA ARG A 132 -32.45 37.62 -8.21
C ARG A 132 -31.49 36.45 -8.36
N GLU A 133 -30.27 36.71 -8.85
CA GLU A 133 -29.27 35.70 -9.12
C GLU A 133 -27.85 36.26 -8.90
N THR A 134 -26.95 35.38 -8.43
CA THR A 134 -25.51 35.66 -8.34
C THR A 134 -24.80 34.54 -9.08
N ARG A 135 -23.91 34.90 -10.01
CA ARG A 135 -23.09 33.93 -10.74
C ARG A 135 -21.62 34.22 -10.52
N TYR A 136 -20.87 33.15 -10.30
CA TYR A 136 -19.45 33.21 -10.00
C TYR A 136 -18.68 32.51 -11.11
N TRP A 137 -17.52 33.06 -11.44
CA TRP A 137 -16.73 32.59 -12.57
C TRP A 137 -15.25 32.56 -12.22
N ARG A 138 -14.57 31.53 -12.75
CA ARG A 138 -13.11 31.41 -12.72
C ARG A 138 -12.55 31.72 -14.10
N VAL A 139 -11.47 32.49 -14.14
CA VAL A 139 -10.68 32.71 -15.36
C VAL A 139 -9.54 31.69 -15.42
N LEU A 140 -9.59 30.80 -16.41
CA LEU A 140 -8.53 29.84 -16.69
C LEU A 140 -7.40 30.50 -17.49
N HIS A 141 -6.20 30.45 -16.91
CA HIS A 141 -5.00 31.09 -17.44
C HIS A 141 -4.03 30.09 -18.12
N ASP A 142 -4.45 28.84 -18.29
CA ASP A 142 -3.66 27.71 -18.75
C ASP A 142 -3.60 27.56 -20.28
N LYS A 143 -4.54 28.17 -21.02
CA LYS A 143 -4.61 28.14 -22.49
C LYS A 143 -4.87 29.53 -23.08
N MET A 144 -4.45 29.74 -24.33
CA MET A 144 -4.72 30.95 -25.12
C MET A 144 -5.67 30.61 -26.29
N PRO A 145 -6.81 31.33 -26.48
CA PRO A 145 -7.28 32.42 -25.62
C PRO A 145 -7.66 31.91 -24.23
N LYS A 146 -7.55 32.77 -23.20
CA LYS A 146 -8.06 32.44 -21.85
C LYS A 146 -9.51 31.98 -21.98
N HIS A 147 -10.02 31.13 -21.10
CA HIS A 147 -11.43 30.71 -21.07
C HIS A 147 -11.98 30.87 -19.66
N VAL A 148 -13.31 30.90 -19.52
CA VAL A 148 -13.99 31.05 -18.23
C VAL A 148 -14.83 29.83 -17.92
N GLU A 149 -14.89 29.45 -16.65
CA GLU A 149 -15.74 28.38 -16.14
C GLU A 149 -16.63 28.95 -15.03
N GLU A 150 -17.92 28.62 -15.06
CA GLU A 150 -18.83 28.95 -13.96
C GLU A 150 -18.50 28.07 -12.75
N ILE A 151 -18.56 28.65 -11.55
CA ILE A 151 -18.26 28.00 -10.27
C ILE A 151 -19.38 28.34 -9.26
N GLU A 152 -19.51 27.56 -8.19
CA GLU A 152 -20.58 27.77 -7.20
C GLU A 152 -20.30 28.90 -6.19
N GLY A 153 -19.10 29.49 -6.17
CA GLY A 153 -18.73 30.52 -5.19
C GLY A 153 -17.30 31.06 -5.35
N ILE A 154 -16.96 32.09 -4.57
CA ILE A 154 -15.64 32.74 -4.51
C ILE A 154 -14.96 32.52 -3.14
N PRO A 155 -13.62 32.65 -3.05
CA PRO A 155 -12.91 32.47 -1.79
C PRO A 155 -13.21 33.56 -0.76
N HIS A 156 -13.20 33.19 0.53
CA HIS A 156 -13.22 34.13 1.66
C HIS A 156 -11.86 34.82 1.82
N ALA A 157 -11.83 35.97 2.50
CA ALA A 157 -10.64 36.79 2.70
C ALA A 157 -9.49 36.05 3.42
N ASP A 158 -9.80 35.11 4.31
CA ASP A 158 -8.84 34.32 5.09
C ASP A 158 -8.38 33.03 4.40
N ALA A 159 -8.90 32.71 3.21
CA ALA A 159 -8.61 31.46 2.51
C ALA A 159 -7.13 31.34 2.06
N SER A 160 -6.52 30.20 2.39
CA SER A 160 -5.17 29.82 1.94
C SER A 160 -5.14 29.39 0.46
N ASP A 161 -3.96 29.41 -0.16
CA ASP A 161 -3.78 28.96 -1.57
C ASP A 161 -4.15 27.50 -1.78
N LYS A 162 -4.13 26.70 -0.71
CA LYS A 162 -4.54 25.30 -0.74
C LYS A 162 -6.08 25.20 -0.72
N GLU A 163 -6.74 25.97 0.14
CA GLU A 163 -8.20 26.00 0.22
C GLU A 163 -8.83 26.56 -1.05
N ILE A 164 -8.22 27.57 -1.67
CA ILE A 164 -8.68 28.10 -2.97
C ILE A 164 -8.61 27.02 -4.06
N ARG A 165 -7.52 26.23 -4.11
CA ARG A 165 -7.39 25.11 -5.06
C ARG A 165 -8.40 23.99 -4.78
N GLU A 166 -8.58 23.63 -3.52
CA GLU A 166 -9.54 22.60 -3.12
C GLU A 166 -11.01 23.03 -3.29
N LEU A 167 -11.29 24.33 -3.22
CA LEU A 167 -12.58 24.92 -3.54
C LEU A 167 -12.84 24.82 -5.04
N ILE A 168 -11.88 25.25 -5.86
CA ILE A 168 -11.94 25.20 -7.32
C ILE A 168 -12.23 23.77 -7.85
N ASP A 169 -11.56 22.74 -7.31
CA ASP A 169 -11.79 21.35 -7.76
C ASP A 169 -13.17 20.79 -7.37
N ARG A 170 -13.80 21.37 -6.34
CA ARG A 170 -15.04 20.86 -5.75
C ARG A 170 -16.29 21.52 -6.33
N LEU A 171 -16.16 22.72 -6.88
CA LEU A 171 -17.27 23.56 -7.37
C LEU A 171 -17.48 23.45 -8.90
N LYS A 172 -17.43 22.24 -9.47
CA LYS A 172 -17.91 22.04 -10.84
C LYS A 172 -19.43 22.20 -10.88
N VAL A 173 -19.92 23.12 -11.70
CA VAL A 173 -21.35 23.36 -11.89
C VAL A 173 -22.04 22.09 -12.39
N PHE A 174 -23.17 21.76 -11.75
CA PHE A 174 -24.07 20.69 -12.11
C PHE A 174 -24.49 20.77 -13.58
N LYS A 175 -24.19 19.74 -14.39
CA LYS A 175 -24.70 19.61 -15.76
C LYS A 175 -25.86 18.62 -15.79
N GLU A 176 -26.98 19.05 -16.35
CA GLU A 176 -28.20 18.26 -16.44
C GLU A 176 -27.98 16.93 -17.19
N ASP A 177 -27.26 16.96 -18.31
CA ASP A 177 -26.95 15.77 -19.11
C ASP A 177 -26.11 14.75 -18.33
N GLU A 178 -25.08 15.20 -17.60
CA GLU A 178 -24.22 14.33 -16.79
C GLU A 178 -25.01 13.67 -15.64
N PHE A 179 -25.96 14.40 -15.06
CA PHE A 179 -26.84 13.87 -14.02
C PHE A 179 -27.86 12.86 -14.57
N ALA A 180 -28.44 13.14 -15.73
CA ALA A 180 -29.36 12.23 -16.42
C ALA A 180 -28.65 10.91 -16.77
N ASP A 181 -27.42 10.97 -17.30
CA ASP A 181 -26.59 9.81 -17.59
C ASP A 181 -26.29 8.99 -16.33
N LEU A 182 -25.95 9.66 -15.22
CA LEU A 182 -25.72 9.00 -13.93
C LEU A 182 -26.98 8.30 -13.41
N LEU A 183 -28.15 8.95 -13.50
CA LEU A 183 -29.42 8.34 -13.12
C LEU A 183 -29.75 7.13 -13.98
N HIS A 184 -29.49 7.21 -15.29
CA HIS A 184 -29.64 6.09 -16.21
C HIS A 184 -28.71 4.92 -15.87
N GLN A 185 -27.45 5.20 -15.49
CA GLN A 185 -26.53 4.17 -15.03
C GLN A 185 -27.02 3.50 -13.76
N CYS A 186 -27.42 4.28 -12.75
CA CYS A 186 -28.00 3.77 -11.51
C CYS A 186 -29.24 2.90 -11.76
N HIS A 187 -30.10 3.32 -12.70
CA HIS A 187 -31.30 2.58 -13.10
C HIS A 187 -30.97 1.23 -13.66
N ASN A 188 -30.04 1.21 -14.62
CA ASN A 188 -29.60 -0.03 -15.24
C ASN A 188 -28.94 -0.97 -14.23
N VAL A 189 -28.18 -0.45 -13.26
CA VAL A 189 -27.57 -1.27 -12.19
C VAL A 189 -28.64 -1.96 -11.34
N ILE A 190 -29.64 -1.22 -10.84
CA ILE A 190 -30.70 -1.78 -9.99
C ILE A 190 -31.55 -2.79 -10.78
N ARG A 191 -31.96 -2.40 -12.00
CA ARG A 191 -32.74 -3.26 -12.91
C ARG A 191 -32.03 -4.58 -13.19
N ASN A 192 -30.75 -4.51 -13.59
CA ASN A 192 -30.00 -5.69 -14.01
C ASN A 192 -29.61 -6.59 -12.83
N ARG A 193 -29.30 -6.01 -11.66
CA ARG A 193 -28.89 -6.78 -10.48
C ARG A 193 -30.05 -7.46 -9.77
N GLU A 194 -31.19 -6.77 -9.64
CA GLU A 194 -32.36 -7.29 -8.92
C GLU A 194 -33.41 -7.90 -9.84
N LYS A 195 -33.18 -7.92 -11.16
CA LYS A 195 -34.14 -8.37 -12.20
C LYS A 195 -35.51 -7.69 -12.09
N ARG A 196 -35.53 -6.45 -11.63
CA ARG A 196 -36.75 -5.64 -11.56
C ARG A 196 -37.15 -5.16 -12.94
N ASP A 197 -38.44 -4.93 -13.14
CA ASP A 197 -38.91 -4.23 -14.32
C ASP A 197 -38.44 -2.75 -14.29
N PRO A 198 -38.41 -2.06 -15.45
CA PRO A 198 -37.92 -0.68 -15.54
C PRO A 198 -38.64 0.31 -14.61
N VAL A 199 -39.93 0.12 -14.33
CA VAL A 199 -40.71 1.03 -13.47
C VAL A 199 -40.31 0.79 -12.01
N ALA A 200 -40.24 -0.46 -11.58
CA ALA A 200 -39.79 -0.80 -10.23
C ALA A 200 -38.34 -0.37 -9.96
N ALA A 201 -37.44 -0.45 -10.95
CA ALA A 201 -36.08 0.05 -10.81
C ALA A 201 -36.02 1.59 -10.68
N PHE A 202 -36.89 2.31 -11.39
CA PHE A 202 -37.02 3.75 -11.27
C PHE A 202 -37.51 4.15 -9.87
N ASP A 203 -38.51 3.46 -9.34
CA ASP A 203 -39.02 3.69 -7.98
C ASP A 203 -37.94 3.53 -6.90
N GLU A 204 -37.06 2.53 -7.03
CA GLU A 204 -35.95 2.34 -6.10
C GLU A 204 -34.91 3.47 -6.18
N ILE A 205 -34.59 3.97 -7.38
CA ILE A 205 -33.72 5.16 -7.51
C ILE A 205 -34.37 6.38 -6.88
N ALA A 206 -35.67 6.58 -7.11
CA ALA A 206 -36.39 7.70 -6.54
C ALA A 206 -36.32 7.65 -5.01
N LYS A 207 -36.52 6.48 -4.39
CA LYS A 207 -36.33 6.28 -2.94
C LYS A 207 -34.91 6.66 -2.50
N ILE A 208 -33.88 6.22 -3.22
CA ILE A 208 -32.47 6.55 -2.91
C ILE A 208 -32.24 8.07 -2.97
N LEU A 209 -32.75 8.75 -4.01
CA LEU A 209 -32.68 10.20 -4.14
C LEU A 209 -33.39 10.91 -2.99
N PHE A 210 -34.61 10.49 -2.62
CA PHE A 210 -35.34 11.04 -1.49
C PHE A 210 -34.61 10.84 -0.17
N ILE A 211 -34.03 9.66 0.05
CA ILE A 211 -33.22 9.37 1.24
C ILE A 211 -31.98 10.27 1.26
N LYS A 212 -31.30 10.46 0.13
CA LYS A 212 -30.13 11.37 0.03
C LYS A 212 -30.51 12.81 0.37
N VAL A 213 -31.57 13.33 -0.24
CA VAL A 213 -32.08 14.68 0.03
C VAL A 213 -32.47 14.83 1.50
N TYR A 214 -33.16 13.84 2.07
CA TYR A 214 -33.53 13.85 3.49
C TYR A 214 -32.30 13.89 4.40
N VAL A 215 -31.31 13.00 4.15
CA VAL A 215 -30.07 12.92 4.93
C VAL A 215 -29.29 14.23 4.83
N GLU A 216 -29.16 14.83 3.66
CA GLU A 216 -28.45 16.10 3.46
C GLU A 216 -29.13 17.28 4.17
N ARG A 217 -30.47 17.33 4.11
CA ARG A 217 -31.25 18.33 4.86
C ARG A 217 -31.09 18.17 6.37
N GLU A 218 -31.14 16.94 6.87
CA GLU A 218 -30.92 16.61 8.29
C GLU A 218 -29.50 16.92 8.75
N LEU A 219 -28.47 16.65 7.93
CA LEU A 219 -27.08 17.02 8.22
C LEU A 219 -26.93 18.53 8.40
N LYS A 220 -27.54 19.32 7.50
CA LYS A 220 -27.54 20.79 7.57
C LYS A 220 -28.30 21.30 8.80
N ALA A 221 -29.46 20.73 9.10
CA ALA A 221 -30.31 21.16 10.22
C ALA A 221 -29.74 20.79 11.60
N LYS A 222 -29.19 19.57 11.76
CA LYS A 222 -28.75 19.02 13.05
C LYS A 222 -27.24 19.06 13.27
N ARG A 223 -26.46 19.67 12.36
CA ARG A 223 -24.97 19.70 12.38
C ARG A 223 -24.34 18.31 12.58
N LYS A 224 -25.02 17.25 12.11
CA LYS A 224 -24.48 15.88 12.16
C LYS A 224 -23.32 15.76 11.18
N ARG A 225 -22.29 14.98 11.52
CA ARG A 225 -21.04 14.89 10.73
C ARG A 225 -20.97 13.72 9.75
N GLN A 226 -21.89 12.75 9.81
CA GLN A 226 -21.75 11.49 9.07
C GLN A 226 -22.76 11.39 7.92
N ASN A 227 -22.25 11.46 6.68
CA ASN A 227 -23.05 11.33 5.46
C ASN A 227 -23.14 9.87 5.01
N LEU A 228 -24.36 9.32 4.96
CA LEU A 228 -24.66 7.94 4.54
C LEU A 228 -24.27 7.67 3.06
N PHE A 229 -24.19 8.72 2.24
CA PHE A 229 -23.87 8.65 0.81
C PHE A 229 -22.40 9.00 0.54
N SER A 230 -21.49 8.65 1.45
CA SER A 230 -20.05 8.81 1.27
C SER A 230 -19.33 7.46 1.28
N VAL A 231 -18.21 7.35 0.58
CA VAL A 231 -17.34 6.15 0.62
C VAL A 231 -16.91 5.83 2.05
N ALA A 232 -16.75 6.87 2.89
CA ALA A 232 -16.44 6.72 4.31
C ALA A 232 -17.54 5.98 5.11
N PHE A 233 -18.78 5.93 4.64
CA PHE A 233 -19.85 5.14 5.27
C PHE A 233 -19.70 3.64 5.03
N LEU A 234 -19.05 3.22 3.95
CA LEU A 234 -18.69 1.82 3.69
C LEU A 234 -17.48 1.37 4.53
N MET A 235 -16.80 2.31 5.19
CA MET A 235 -15.65 2.04 6.04
C MET A 235 -16.06 1.99 7.52
N VAL A 236 -15.44 1.08 8.26
CA VAL A 236 -15.58 0.99 9.71
C VAL A 236 -14.69 2.05 10.34
N LYS A 237 -15.30 2.93 11.15
CA LYS A 237 -14.54 3.84 12.00
C LYS A 237 -13.82 3.02 13.06
N VAL A 238 -12.52 3.20 13.19
CA VAL A 238 -11.74 2.45 14.17
C VAL A 238 -12.10 2.89 15.59
N GLU A 239 -12.49 1.93 16.42
CA GLU A 239 -12.77 2.11 17.84
C GLU A 239 -11.52 1.80 18.68
N PRO A 240 -11.05 2.71 19.56
CA PRO A 240 -9.77 2.55 20.25
C PRO A 240 -9.60 1.25 21.05
N THR A 241 -10.69 0.72 21.61
CA THR A 241 -10.67 -0.44 22.50
C THR A 241 -10.93 -1.76 21.79
N PHE A 242 -11.42 -1.74 20.54
CA PHE A 242 -11.76 -2.94 19.78
C PHE A 242 -10.53 -3.55 19.11
N GLU A 243 -10.48 -4.88 19.03
CA GLU A 243 -9.40 -5.61 18.34
C GLU A 243 -9.83 -5.98 16.92
N TYR A 244 -9.06 -5.55 15.93
CA TYR A 244 -9.31 -5.82 14.52
C TYR A 244 -8.31 -6.85 13.98
N LYS A 245 -8.82 -7.82 13.20
CA LYS A 245 -7.99 -8.69 12.38
C LYS A 245 -7.66 -7.95 11.09
N MET A 246 -6.38 -7.59 10.90
CA MET A 246 -5.92 -6.90 9.71
C MET A 246 -5.39 -7.91 8.68
N ALA A 247 -5.66 -7.66 7.41
CA ALA A 247 -5.19 -8.45 6.29
C ALA A 247 -4.28 -7.65 5.36
N GLY A 248 -3.58 -8.38 4.50
CA GLY A 248 -2.81 -7.83 3.38
C GLY A 248 -2.89 -8.72 2.15
N VAL A 249 -2.41 -8.21 1.03
CA VAL A 249 -2.28 -8.96 -0.22
C VAL A 249 -0.80 -9.24 -0.44
N LYS A 250 -0.44 -10.50 -0.68
CA LYS A 250 0.95 -10.89 -0.97
C LYS A 250 1.39 -10.38 -2.33
N TRP A 251 2.70 -10.39 -2.57
CA TRP A 251 3.26 -10.19 -3.91
C TRP A 251 3.06 -11.44 -4.77
N TYR A 252 3.30 -11.30 -6.07
CA TYR A 252 3.36 -12.41 -7.04
C TYR A 252 2.07 -13.25 -7.11
N GLY A 253 0.92 -12.64 -6.83
CA GLY A 253 -0.39 -13.31 -6.92
C GLY A 253 -0.63 -14.38 -5.85
N GLU A 254 0.11 -14.40 -4.75
CA GLU A 254 -0.02 -15.47 -3.72
C GLU A 254 -1.27 -15.37 -2.83
N GLY A 255 -2.15 -14.38 -3.07
CA GLY A 255 -3.44 -14.27 -2.38
C GLY A 255 -3.46 -13.30 -1.20
N VAL A 256 -4.60 -13.26 -0.52
CA VAL A 256 -4.83 -12.49 0.70
C VAL A 256 -4.37 -13.31 1.91
N PHE A 257 -3.81 -12.66 2.94
CA PHE A 257 -3.40 -13.30 4.18
C PHE A 257 -3.77 -12.47 5.40
N HIS A 258 -4.02 -13.16 6.52
CA HIS A 258 -4.14 -12.51 7.82
C HIS A 258 -2.76 -11.97 8.25
N ARG A 259 -2.66 -10.65 8.44
CA ARG A 259 -1.40 -9.97 8.79
C ARG A 259 -1.16 -9.99 10.30
N GLU A 260 -2.11 -9.46 11.07
CA GLU A 260 -1.97 -9.26 12.51
C GLU A 260 -3.32 -8.94 13.16
N ARG A 261 -3.38 -9.07 14.47
CA ARG A 261 -4.48 -8.55 15.31
C ARG A 261 -3.99 -7.29 15.99
N VAL A 262 -4.73 -6.20 15.82
CA VAL A 262 -4.33 -4.87 16.29
C VAL A 262 -5.49 -4.22 17.00
N ARG A 263 -5.23 -3.68 18.19
CA ARG A 263 -6.20 -2.86 18.91
C ARG A 263 -6.35 -1.50 18.22
N GLY A 264 -7.54 -0.94 18.20
CA GLY A 264 -7.83 0.25 17.39
C GLY A 264 -6.97 1.47 17.71
N ASP A 265 -6.51 1.63 18.94
CA ASP A 265 -5.60 2.71 19.34
C ASP A 265 -4.16 2.56 18.82
N ALA A 266 -3.75 1.34 18.45
CA ALA A 266 -2.47 1.07 17.80
C ALA A 266 -2.54 1.19 16.27
N LEU A 267 -3.73 1.35 15.68
CA LEU A 267 -3.89 1.59 14.25
C LEU A 267 -3.68 3.07 13.91
N SER A 268 -2.81 3.34 12.94
CA SER A 268 -2.65 4.70 12.38
C SER A 268 -3.81 5.12 11.48
N ALA A 269 -4.58 4.17 10.97
CA ALA A 269 -5.72 4.41 10.10
C ALA A 269 -6.97 4.74 10.93
N ARG A 270 -7.63 5.85 10.61
CA ARG A 270 -8.91 6.25 11.24
C ARG A 270 -10.10 5.42 10.76
N TRP A 271 -10.00 4.89 9.54
CA TRP A 271 -11.03 4.14 8.86
C TRP A 271 -10.41 2.90 8.21
N ILE A 272 -11.09 1.77 8.32
CA ILE A 272 -10.70 0.49 7.72
C ILE A 272 -11.88 -0.10 6.96
N SER A 273 -11.61 -0.93 5.96
CA SER A 273 -12.65 -1.57 5.16
C SER A 273 -12.71 -3.07 5.50
N PRO A 274 -13.90 -3.64 5.73
CA PRO A 274 -14.02 -5.09 5.85
C PRO A 274 -13.66 -5.76 4.51
N LEU A 275 -13.09 -6.95 4.59
CA LEU A 275 -12.87 -7.77 3.40
C LEU A 275 -14.20 -8.29 2.85
N VAL A 276 -14.37 -8.23 1.53
CA VAL A 276 -15.56 -8.69 0.84
C VAL A 276 -15.26 -10.01 0.12
N PRO A 277 -15.73 -11.17 0.62
CA PRO A 277 -15.50 -12.46 -0.04
C PRO A 277 -15.92 -12.45 -1.51
N GLY A 278 -15.07 -13.01 -2.36
CA GLY A 278 -15.26 -13.05 -3.81
C GLY A 278 -14.90 -11.75 -4.55
N ALA A 279 -14.59 -10.66 -3.85
CA ALA A 279 -14.07 -9.45 -4.50
C ALA A 279 -12.62 -9.64 -4.97
N LEU A 280 -12.27 -9.01 -6.09
CA LEU A 280 -10.89 -8.77 -6.46
C LEU A 280 -10.33 -7.67 -5.54
N ILE A 281 -9.17 -7.89 -4.95
CA ILE A 281 -8.46 -6.94 -4.09
C ILE A 281 -7.03 -6.79 -4.58
N TYR A 282 -6.47 -5.59 -4.49
CA TYR A 282 -5.06 -5.37 -4.79
C TYR A 282 -4.42 -4.34 -3.87
N ASN A 283 -3.09 -4.33 -3.74
CA ASN A 283 -2.36 -3.33 -2.97
C ASN A 283 -1.89 -2.20 -3.89
N ARG A 284 -2.34 -0.95 -3.67
CA ARG A 284 -1.96 0.19 -4.54
C ARG A 284 -0.44 0.39 -4.63
N LEU A 285 0.31 0.15 -3.55
CA LEU A 285 1.76 0.36 -3.51
C LEU A 285 2.57 -0.70 -4.25
N PHE A 286 2.01 -1.90 -4.40
CA PHE A 286 2.71 -3.08 -4.90
C PHE A 286 1.97 -3.81 -6.03
N ALA A 287 1.00 -3.15 -6.66
CA ALA A 287 0.27 -3.69 -7.82
C ALA A 287 1.24 -4.14 -8.93
N TRP A 288 2.32 -3.37 -9.17
CA TRP A 288 3.39 -3.70 -10.12
C TRP A 288 4.20 -4.97 -9.77
N LYS A 289 4.08 -5.48 -8.54
CA LYS A 289 4.60 -6.80 -8.13
C LYS A 289 3.54 -7.90 -8.20
N ALA A 290 2.50 -7.72 -9.00
CA ALA A 290 1.34 -8.61 -9.08
C ALA A 290 0.65 -8.83 -7.73
N SER A 291 0.54 -7.78 -6.91
CA SER A 291 -0.15 -7.85 -5.61
C SER A 291 -1.67 -7.74 -5.80
N PHE A 292 -2.25 -8.72 -6.50
CA PHE A 292 -3.67 -8.91 -6.75
C PHE A 292 -4.13 -10.24 -6.15
N ALA A 293 -5.39 -10.33 -5.72
CA ALA A 293 -5.98 -11.55 -5.19
C ALA A 293 -7.51 -11.52 -5.30
N VAL A 294 -8.13 -12.69 -5.15
CA VAL A 294 -9.56 -12.80 -4.83
C VAL A 294 -9.69 -13.06 -3.33
N VAL A 295 -10.55 -12.29 -2.65
CA VAL A 295 -10.80 -12.45 -1.23
C VAL A 295 -11.49 -13.79 -0.97
N SER A 296 -10.89 -14.60 -0.11
CA SER A 296 -11.44 -15.90 0.29
C SER A 296 -12.44 -15.75 1.45
N ALA A 297 -13.39 -16.68 1.53
CA ALA A 297 -14.46 -16.65 2.53
C ALA A 297 -13.95 -16.82 3.98
N ASP A 298 -12.81 -17.48 4.19
CA ASP A 298 -12.17 -17.65 5.51
C ASP A 298 -11.62 -16.35 6.09
N LEU A 299 -11.49 -15.29 5.29
CA LEU A 299 -11.00 -13.98 5.70
C LEU A 299 -12.12 -12.93 5.79
N ALA A 300 -13.39 -13.34 5.77
CA ALA A 300 -14.54 -12.43 5.79
C ALA A 300 -14.61 -11.54 7.05
N ASP A 301 -13.98 -11.96 8.15
CA ASP A 301 -13.93 -11.22 9.41
C ASP A 301 -12.70 -10.29 9.53
N CYS A 302 -11.86 -10.25 8.50
CA CYS A 302 -10.67 -9.42 8.44
C CYS A 302 -10.94 -8.08 7.77
N HIS A 303 -10.06 -7.12 8.04
CA HIS A 303 -10.15 -5.74 7.56
C HIS A 303 -8.85 -5.32 6.86
N VAL A 304 -8.95 -4.34 5.98
CA VAL A 304 -7.81 -3.75 5.28
C VAL A 304 -7.81 -2.24 5.41
N SER A 305 -6.64 -1.62 5.24
CA SER A 305 -6.54 -0.17 5.16
C SER A 305 -7.05 0.34 3.81
N ASN A 306 -7.15 1.66 3.67
CA ASN A 306 -7.52 2.30 2.40
C ASN A 306 -6.56 1.97 1.25
N GLU A 307 -5.37 1.40 1.48
CA GLU A 307 -4.42 1.02 0.41
C GLU A 307 -4.85 -0.21 -0.40
N PHE A 308 -5.99 -0.81 -0.06
CA PHE A 308 -6.48 -2.06 -0.64
C PHE A 308 -7.88 -1.90 -1.25
N PRO A 309 -8.00 -1.30 -2.45
CA PRO A 309 -9.27 -1.25 -3.15
C PRO A 309 -9.81 -2.67 -3.45
N GLN A 310 -11.13 -2.78 -3.43
CA GLN A 310 -11.87 -4.03 -3.63
C GLN A 310 -12.92 -3.83 -4.73
N PHE A 311 -13.05 -4.81 -5.63
CA PHE A 311 -13.95 -4.78 -6.78
C PHE A 311 -14.80 -6.04 -6.81
N VAL A 312 -16.12 -5.86 -6.74
CA VAL A 312 -17.08 -6.94 -6.91
C VAL A 312 -17.45 -7.01 -8.38
N THR A 313 -17.28 -8.18 -9.01
CA THR A 313 -17.62 -8.36 -10.42
C THR A 313 -19.12 -8.63 -10.60
N ASP A 314 -19.65 -8.32 -11.78
CA ASP A 314 -20.97 -8.80 -12.20
C ASP A 314 -20.86 -10.32 -12.47
N PRO A 315 -21.47 -11.18 -11.62
CA PRO A 315 -21.31 -12.63 -11.73
C PRO A 315 -21.93 -13.21 -13.00
N THR A 316 -22.79 -12.45 -13.69
CA THR A 316 -23.38 -12.86 -14.97
C THR A 316 -22.45 -12.68 -16.16
N LYS A 317 -21.35 -11.94 -15.98
CA LYS A 317 -20.41 -11.60 -17.06
C LYS A 317 -18.97 -12.00 -16.77
N LEU A 318 -18.53 -11.89 -15.52
CA LEU A 318 -17.11 -11.96 -15.20
C LEU A 318 -16.86 -12.69 -13.88
N LEU A 319 -16.10 -13.78 -13.94
CA LEU A 319 -15.62 -14.48 -12.75
C LEU A 319 -14.51 -13.69 -12.06
N PRO A 320 -14.57 -13.49 -10.73
CA PRO A 320 -13.50 -12.82 -9.99
C PRO A 320 -12.13 -13.47 -10.18
N LYS A 321 -12.07 -14.81 -10.19
CA LYS A 321 -10.84 -15.57 -10.41
C LYS A 321 -10.26 -15.38 -11.80
N TYR A 322 -11.11 -15.28 -12.84
CA TYR A 322 -10.64 -14.99 -14.19
C TYR A 322 -10.03 -13.58 -14.27
N LEU A 323 -10.69 -12.58 -13.67
CA LEU A 323 -10.15 -11.22 -13.59
C LEU A 323 -8.80 -11.19 -12.86
N TYR A 324 -8.68 -11.90 -11.74
CA TYR A 324 -7.40 -12.06 -11.02
C TYR A 324 -6.30 -12.67 -11.91
N LEU A 325 -6.61 -13.71 -12.70
CA LEU A 325 -5.62 -14.32 -13.59
C LEU A 325 -5.15 -13.32 -14.64
N TRP A 326 -6.07 -12.58 -15.26
CA TRP A 326 -5.71 -11.54 -16.21
C TRP A 326 -4.85 -10.43 -15.56
N CYS A 327 -5.18 -10.01 -14.33
CA CYS A 327 -4.40 -9.02 -13.57
C CYS A 327 -2.98 -9.48 -13.25
N THR A 328 -2.70 -10.79 -13.28
CA THR A 328 -1.40 -11.38 -12.94
C THR A 328 -0.61 -11.85 -14.16
N THR A 329 -1.11 -11.62 -15.37
CA THR A 329 -0.37 -11.86 -16.64
C THR A 329 0.82 -10.90 -16.78
N ASP A 330 1.87 -11.34 -17.46
CA ASP A 330 3.09 -10.52 -17.60
C ASP A 330 2.81 -9.25 -18.41
N GLN A 331 1.90 -9.30 -19.38
CA GLN A 331 1.46 -8.12 -20.14
C GLN A 331 0.75 -7.11 -19.24
N THR A 332 -0.21 -7.53 -18.42
CA THR A 332 -0.94 -6.63 -17.52
C THR A 332 -0.01 -6.04 -16.47
N ILE A 333 0.90 -6.83 -15.89
CA ILE A 333 1.86 -6.34 -14.90
C ILE A 333 2.81 -5.29 -15.49
N LYS A 334 3.25 -5.44 -16.74
CA LYS A 334 4.00 -4.39 -17.44
C LYS A 334 3.19 -3.10 -17.56
N ALA A 335 1.93 -3.18 -17.96
CA ALA A 335 1.04 -2.02 -18.06
C ALA A 335 0.80 -1.34 -16.70
N VAL A 336 0.54 -2.13 -15.65
CA VAL A 336 0.42 -1.63 -14.26
C VAL A 336 1.70 -0.92 -13.83
N ASN A 337 2.87 -1.49 -14.13
CA ASN A 337 4.15 -0.88 -13.77
C ASN A 337 4.34 0.48 -14.46
N THR A 338 4.05 0.57 -15.76
CA THR A 338 4.09 1.84 -16.53
C THR A 338 3.11 2.87 -15.96
N ALA A 339 1.91 2.46 -15.56
CA ALA A 339 0.92 3.36 -14.95
C ALA A 339 1.29 3.79 -13.52
N SER A 340 2.26 3.12 -12.87
CA SER A 340 2.62 3.38 -11.47
C SER A 340 3.82 4.34 -11.30
N THR A 341 4.51 4.71 -12.37
CA THR A 341 5.84 5.38 -12.34
C THR A 341 5.83 6.92 -12.32
N GLU A 342 4.89 7.55 -11.61
CA GLU A 342 4.86 9.02 -11.45
C GLU A 342 5.81 9.55 -10.35
N SER A 343 6.50 8.69 -9.59
CA SER A 343 7.32 9.07 -8.44
C SER A 343 8.78 8.62 -8.55
N ALA A 344 9.72 9.47 -8.10
CA ALA A 344 11.17 9.23 -8.17
C ALA A 344 11.69 8.06 -7.31
N ALA A 345 10.87 7.49 -6.42
CA ALA A 345 11.22 6.34 -5.58
C ALA A 345 10.23 5.19 -5.79
N VAL A 346 10.74 4.01 -6.21
CA VAL A 346 9.95 2.80 -6.55
C VAL A 346 9.03 2.34 -5.41
N SER A 347 9.40 2.60 -4.15
CA SER A 347 8.58 2.26 -2.97
C SER A 347 7.33 3.12 -2.78
N ARG A 348 7.22 4.23 -3.52
CA ARG A 348 6.07 5.15 -3.48
C ARG A 348 5.20 5.08 -4.74
N ASN A 349 5.57 4.23 -5.71
CA ASN A 349 4.76 3.95 -6.88
C ASN A 349 3.38 3.47 -6.43
N ARG A 350 2.33 4.10 -6.97
CA ARG A 350 0.95 3.85 -6.53
C ARG A 350 0.06 3.67 -7.76
N PHE A 351 -0.51 2.48 -7.90
CA PHE A 351 -1.50 2.19 -8.92
C PHE A 351 -2.91 2.54 -8.41
N ARG A 352 -3.43 3.68 -8.89
CA ARG A 352 -4.77 4.19 -8.54
C ARG A 352 -5.86 3.48 -9.35
N GLU A 353 -7.06 3.46 -8.80
CA GLU A 353 -8.23 2.79 -9.39
C GLU A 353 -8.65 3.39 -10.72
N GLU A 354 -8.42 4.69 -10.92
CA GLU A 354 -8.67 5.40 -12.18
C GLU A 354 -7.99 4.66 -13.35
N PHE A 355 -6.71 4.33 -13.20
CA PHE A 355 -5.97 3.55 -14.19
C PHE A 355 -6.47 2.11 -14.34
N PHE A 356 -6.99 1.52 -13.25
CA PHE A 356 -7.56 0.18 -13.30
C PHE A 356 -8.85 0.14 -14.14
N PHE A 357 -9.68 1.17 -14.04
CA PHE A 357 -10.92 1.28 -14.82
C PHE A 357 -10.68 1.54 -16.31
N ASP A 358 -9.53 2.14 -16.68
CA ASP A 358 -9.16 2.38 -18.07
C ASP A 358 -8.75 1.09 -18.81
N PHE A 359 -8.35 0.04 -18.08
CA PHE A 359 -7.89 -1.18 -18.72
C PHE A 359 -9.01 -1.94 -19.43
N LYS A 360 -8.72 -2.45 -20.63
CA LYS A 360 -9.62 -3.32 -21.39
C LYS A 360 -9.30 -4.78 -21.12
N VAL A 361 -10.24 -5.47 -20.46
CA VAL A 361 -10.12 -6.89 -20.12
C VAL A 361 -10.72 -7.75 -21.23
N PRO A 362 -10.03 -8.79 -21.74
CA PRO A 362 -10.65 -9.79 -22.62
C PRO A 362 -11.79 -10.49 -21.88
N LEU A 363 -13.01 -10.43 -22.43
CA LEU A 363 -14.22 -10.92 -21.77
C LEU A 363 -14.86 -12.08 -22.56
N PRO A 364 -14.27 -13.29 -22.53
CA PRO A 364 -14.88 -14.46 -23.17
C PRO A 364 -16.14 -14.91 -22.41
N PRO A 365 -17.01 -15.75 -23.01
CA PRO A 365 -18.19 -16.29 -22.33
C PRO A 365 -17.84 -16.99 -21.01
N LEU A 366 -18.77 -16.97 -20.04
CA LEU A 366 -18.57 -17.60 -18.71
C LEU A 366 -18.06 -19.05 -18.78
N PRO A 367 -18.57 -19.94 -19.67
CA PRO A 367 -18.04 -21.31 -19.77
C PRO A 367 -16.54 -21.36 -20.13
N VAL A 368 -16.07 -20.44 -20.95
CA VAL A 368 -14.64 -20.34 -21.31
C VAL A 368 -13.83 -19.83 -20.12
N GLN A 369 -14.31 -18.81 -19.40
CA GLN A 369 -13.67 -18.32 -18.18
C GLN A 369 -13.54 -19.45 -17.14
N GLN A 370 -14.58 -20.27 -16.97
CA GLN A 370 -14.58 -21.41 -16.06
C GLN A 370 -13.51 -22.44 -16.44
N LYS A 371 -13.36 -22.78 -17.73
CA LYS A 371 -12.32 -23.70 -18.20
C LYS A 371 -10.90 -23.17 -17.92
N ILE A 372 -10.66 -21.88 -18.16
CA ILE A 372 -9.37 -21.24 -17.88
C ILE A 372 -9.04 -21.27 -16.38
N VAL A 373 -10.01 -20.89 -15.54
CA VAL A 373 -9.85 -20.93 -14.08
C VAL A 373 -9.61 -22.36 -13.60
N ALA A 374 -10.35 -23.34 -14.12
CA ALA A 374 -10.17 -24.75 -13.76
C ALA A 374 -8.78 -25.29 -14.13
N ALA A 375 -8.25 -24.91 -15.30
CA ALA A 375 -6.90 -25.28 -15.71
C ALA A 375 -5.84 -24.71 -14.75
N TRP A 376 -5.98 -23.43 -14.36
CA TRP A 376 -5.11 -22.81 -13.37
C TRP A 376 -5.22 -23.47 -11.99
N GLU A 377 -6.43 -23.76 -11.52
CA GLU A 377 -6.64 -24.42 -10.22
C GLU A 377 -6.04 -25.83 -10.20
N ALA A 378 -6.21 -26.59 -11.29
CA ALA A 378 -5.59 -27.91 -11.43
C ALA A 378 -4.06 -27.84 -11.39
N ALA A 379 -3.46 -26.85 -12.06
CA ALA A 379 -2.02 -26.63 -12.02
C ALA A 379 -1.53 -26.24 -10.61
N LYS A 380 -2.26 -25.34 -9.92
CA LYS A 380 -1.95 -24.92 -8.55
C LYS A 380 -2.07 -26.08 -7.56
N LYS A 381 -3.09 -26.93 -7.72
CA LYS A 381 -3.28 -28.15 -6.91
C LYS A 381 -2.12 -29.12 -7.12
N ALA A 382 -1.75 -29.42 -8.37
CA ALA A 382 -0.63 -30.32 -8.68
C ALA A 382 0.70 -29.79 -8.14
N ALA A 383 0.93 -28.47 -8.16
CA ALA A 383 2.10 -27.85 -7.56
C ALA A 383 2.12 -28.03 -6.03
N GLY A 384 0.97 -27.84 -5.37
CA GLY A 384 0.81 -28.07 -3.93
C GLY A 384 1.05 -29.54 -3.52
N GLU A 385 0.53 -30.49 -4.29
CA GLU A 385 0.75 -31.93 -4.09
C GLU A 385 2.24 -32.30 -4.25
N THR A 386 2.91 -31.72 -5.26
CA THR A 386 4.34 -31.95 -5.48
C THR A 386 5.18 -31.38 -4.34
N ALA A 387 4.85 -30.18 -3.86
CA ALA A 387 5.52 -29.57 -2.70
C ALA A 387 5.31 -30.41 -1.42
N ALA A 388 4.10 -30.92 -1.19
CA ALA A 388 3.81 -31.81 -0.07
C ALA A 388 4.60 -33.13 -0.16
N LYS A 389 4.70 -33.71 -1.37
CA LYS A 389 5.50 -34.91 -1.64
C LYS A 389 6.99 -34.66 -1.38
N ILE A 390 7.55 -33.54 -1.86
CA ILE A 390 8.94 -33.16 -1.57
C ILE A 390 9.16 -33.06 -0.05
N GLY A 391 8.30 -32.36 0.66
CA GLY A 391 8.42 -32.24 2.12
C GLY A 391 8.28 -33.58 2.85
N GLN A 392 7.52 -34.54 2.32
CA GLN A 392 7.45 -35.89 2.86
C GLN A 392 8.76 -36.66 2.63
N ILE A 393 9.29 -36.64 1.41
CA ILE A 393 10.57 -37.29 1.07
C ILE A 393 11.70 -36.71 1.94
N GLU A 394 11.74 -35.38 2.14
CA GLU A 394 12.73 -34.75 3.03
C GLU A 394 12.65 -35.28 4.47
N ARG A 395 11.43 -35.45 5.02
CA ARG A 395 11.22 -36.05 6.34
C ARG A 395 11.63 -37.52 6.38
N ASP A 396 11.32 -38.30 5.35
CA ASP A 396 11.62 -39.73 5.28
C ASP A 396 13.13 -39.97 5.19
N ILE A 397 13.86 -39.17 4.41
CA ILE A 397 15.33 -39.21 4.33
C ILE A 397 15.94 -38.92 5.72
N GLU A 398 15.48 -37.86 6.40
CA GLU A 398 15.98 -37.53 7.74
C GLU A 398 15.64 -38.64 8.75
N ALA A 399 14.42 -39.18 8.72
CA ALA A 399 14.01 -40.26 9.61
C ALA A 399 14.84 -41.53 9.40
N CYS A 400 15.08 -41.93 8.15
CA CYS A 400 15.94 -43.06 7.82
C CYS A 400 17.38 -42.83 8.28
N PHE A 401 17.93 -41.64 8.02
CA PHE A 401 19.27 -41.27 8.48
C PHE A 401 19.42 -41.37 10.00
N LEU A 402 18.45 -40.84 10.76
CA LEU A 402 18.47 -40.93 12.22
C LEU A 402 18.32 -42.37 12.71
N ALA A 403 17.43 -43.16 12.10
CA ALA A 403 17.25 -44.58 12.44
C ALA A 403 18.51 -45.40 12.15
N ASP A 404 19.18 -45.17 11.01
CA ASP A 404 20.45 -45.81 10.65
C ASP A 404 21.54 -45.56 11.69
N LEU A 405 21.52 -44.37 12.31
CA LEU A 405 22.40 -43.97 13.41
C LEU A 405 21.93 -44.46 14.78
N GLY A 406 20.79 -45.15 14.90
CA GLY A 406 20.24 -45.55 16.20
C GLY A 406 19.74 -44.37 17.04
N LEU A 407 19.38 -43.25 16.40
CA LEU A 407 18.83 -42.07 17.04
C LEU A 407 17.31 -42.07 16.93
N LYS A 408 16.64 -41.64 18.01
CA LYS A 408 15.20 -41.40 17.97
C LYS A 408 14.92 -40.09 17.24
N THR A 409 13.87 -40.05 16.43
CA THR A 409 13.34 -38.79 15.91
C THR A 409 12.84 -37.93 17.09
N PRO A 410 13.27 -36.66 17.21
CA PRO A 410 12.74 -35.79 18.24
C PRO A 410 11.20 -35.71 18.13
N PRO A 411 10.46 -35.77 19.25
CA PRO A 411 9.01 -35.68 19.21
C PRO A 411 8.60 -34.30 18.66
N SER A 412 7.79 -34.31 17.61
CA SER A 412 7.25 -33.08 17.02
C SER A 412 6.02 -32.64 17.79
N GLY A 413 6.02 -31.41 18.34
CA GLY A 413 4.81 -30.80 18.92
C GLY A 413 4.38 -31.34 20.29
N THR A 414 5.29 -31.68 21.19
CA THR A 414 4.92 -32.01 22.57
C THR A 414 4.18 -30.85 23.24
N THR A 415 2.96 -31.11 23.71
CA THR A 415 2.23 -30.20 24.59
C THR A 415 3.04 -30.00 25.86
N LEU A 416 3.63 -28.81 26.00
CA LEU A 416 4.40 -28.45 27.17
C LEU A 416 3.47 -28.43 28.40
N PRO A 417 3.89 -28.98 29.55
CA PRO A 417 3.08 -28.90 30.76
C PRO A 417 2.81 -27.43 31.11
N LYS A 418 1.57 -27.13 31.50
CA LYS A 418 1.12 -25.76 31.78
C LYS A 418 1.85 -25.15 32.98
N CYS A 419 2.24 -25.98 33.94
CA CYS A 419 3.04 -25.64 35.10
C CYS A 419 4.35 -26.45 35.08
N LEU A 420 5.42 -25.86 35.61
CA LEU A 420 6.74 -26.46 35.73
C LEU A 420 7.29 -26.05 37.10
N ILE A 421 7.79 -27.03 37.85
CA ILE A 421 8.48 -26.82 39.12
C ILE A 421 9.95 -27.11 38.90
N VAL A 422 10.83 -26.16 39.26
CA VAL A 422 12.28 -26.31 39.19
C VAL A 422 12.85 -25.98 40.56
N TRP A 423 13.73 -26.85 41.07
CA TRP A 423 14.43 -26.59 42.32
C TRP A 423 15.54 -25.57 42.12
N TRP A 424 15.53 -24.50 42.90
CA TRP A 424 16.48 -23.39 42.81
C TRP A 424 17.95 -23.85 42.76
N GLN A 425 18.31 -24.85 43.57
CA GLN A 425 19.68 -25.40 43.64
C GLN A 425 20.18 -26.04 42.34
N TYR A 426 19.29 -26.36 41.40
CA TYR A 426 19.63 -26.95 40.10
C TYR A 426 19.39 -25.97 38.94
N THR A 427 19.08 -24.70 39.25
CA THR A 427 18.80 -23.65 38.28
C THR A 427 20.09 -22.91 37.94
N SER A 428 20.76 -23.30 36.85
CA SER A 428 21.92 -22.57 36.31
C SER A 428 21.54 -21.36 35.45
N ARG A 429 20.26 -21.22 35.08
CA ARG A 429 19.72 -20.18 34.20
C ARG A 429 18.27 -19.88 34.58
N TRP A 430 17.81 -18.62 34.53
CA TRP A 430 16.41 -18.26 34.74
C TRP A 430 15.65 -18.07 33.41
N ASP A 431 15.28 -19.17 32.76
CA ASP A 431 14.72 -19.17 31.39
C ASP A 431 13.63 -20.25 31.23
N LEU A 432 12.37 -19.83 31.05
CA LEU A 432 11.21 -20.74 30.97
C LEU A 432 11.30 -21.71 29.75
N PRO A 433 11.63 -21.25 28.53
CA PRO A 433 11.95 -22.13 27.41
C PRO A 433 13.03 -23.18 27.69
N TYR A 434 14.05 -22.86 28.49
CA TYR A 434 15.12 -23.79 28.83
C TYR A 434 14.58 -24.98 29.64
N PHE A 435 13.81 -24.71 30.70
CA PHE A 435 13.31 -25.76 31.58
C PHE A 435 12.06 -26.49 31.09
N ARG A 436 11.31 -25.93 30.13
CA ARG A 436 10.14 -26.60 29.55
C ARG A 436 10.50 -27.71 28.55
N ARG A 437 11.74 -27.81 28.10
CA ARG A 437 12.12 -28.77 27.05
C ARG A 437 12.34 -30.16 27.63
N ALA A 438 11.80 -31.17 26.96
CA ALA A 438 12.18 -32.56 27.22
C ALA A 438 13.66 -32.73 26.86
N ALA A 439 14.43 -33.41 27.71
CA ALA A 439 15.80 -33.79 27.39
C ALA A 439 15.78 -34.72 26.17
N PHE A 440 16.18 -34.21 25.01
CA PHE A 440 16.45 -35.05 23.85
C PHE A 440 17.84 -35.65 24.04
N ASN A 441 17.93 -36.98 24.18
CA ASN A 441 19.21 -37.67 24.25
C ASN A 441 19.68 -37.99 22.83
N PRO A 442 20.74 -37.30 22.33
CA PRO A 442 21.26 -37.51 20.99
C PRO A 442 22.24 -38.69 20.91
N ASN A 443 22.37 -39.49 21.98
CA ASN A 443 23.29 -40.61 21.99
C ASN A 443 22.74 -41.76 21.16
N SER A 444 23.57 -42.27 20.25
CA SER A 444 23.27 -43.49 19.51
C SER A 444 23.32 -44.70 20.41
N THR A 445 22.37 -45.61 20.17
CA THR A 445 22.34 -46.97 20.74
C THR A 445 23.12 -47.98 19.91
N LYS A 446 23.59 -47.60 18.71
CA LYS A 446 24.19 -48.49 17.70
C LYS A 446 25.69 -48.23 17.50
N TYR A 447 26.15 -47.00 17.70
CA TYR A 447 27.53 -46.59 17.45
C TYR A 447 28.12 -45.85 18.65
N PRO A 448 29.46 -45.83 18.80
CA PRO A 448 30.14 -44.98 19.77
C PRO A 448 29.74 -43.52 19.60
N ASN A 449 29.67 -42.79 20.71
CA ASN A 449 29.39 -41.37 20.71
C ASN A 449 30.69 -40.61 20.95
N ALA A 450 30.92 -39.54 20.20
CA ALA A 450 32.09 -38.68 20.31
C ALA A 450 31.66 -37.22 20.48
N ARG A 451 32.54 -36.38 21.03
CA ARG A 451 32.31 -34.93 21.01
C ARG A 451 32.66 -34.38 19.62
N LEU A 452 31.97 -33.34 19.18
CA LEU A 452 32.26 -32.72 17.89
C LEU A 452 33.73 -32.28 17.77
N LEU A 453 34.32 -31.76 18.86
CA LEU A 453 35.74 -31.39 18.89
C LEU A 453 36.71 -32.54 18.65
N GLU A 454 36.29 -33.78 18.91
CA GLU A 454 37.14 -34.96 18.74
C GLU A 454 37.24 -35.35 17.26
N VAL A 455 36.25 -34.98 16.44
CA VAL A 455 36.13 -35.38 15.03
C VAL A 455 36.51 -34.28 14.03
N ILE A 456 36.79 -33.06 14.50
CA ILE A 456 37.24 -31.94 13.67
C ILE A 456 38.63 -31.46 14.08
N HIS A 457 39.35 -30.84 13.15
CA HIS A 457 40.59 -30.13 13.47
C HIS A 457 40.31 -28.88 14.35
N PRO A 458 41.22 -28.51 15.26
CA PRO A 458 41.04 -27.35 16.12
C PRO A 458 40.78 -26.06 15.33
N LEU A 459 39.70 -25.33 15.68
CA LEU A 459 39.31 -24.11 14.97
C LEU A 459 40.41 -23.04 14.91
N ARG A 460 41.28 -22.98 15.92
CA ARG A 460 42.43 -22.06 15.97
C ARG A 460 43.47 -22.32 14.88
N GLU A 461 43.51 -23.54 14.36
CA GLU A 461 44.45 -23.97 13.31
C GLU A 461 43.83 -23.84 11.91
N THR A 462 42.51 -23.90 11.79
CA THR A 462 41.80 -23.93 10.50
C THR A 462 41.05 -22.65 10.15
N THR A 463 40.78 -21.77 11.12
CA THR A 463 40.00 -20.55 10.89
C THR A 463 40.91 -19.38 10.54
N GLN A 464 40.83 -18.91 9.30
CA GLN A 464 41.45 -17.66 8.87
C GLN A 464 40.40 -16.56 8.75
N ARG A 465 40.70 -15.36 9.27
CA ARG A 465 39.84 -14.18 9.12
C ARG A 465 40.31 -13.30 7.97
N VAL A 466 39.35 -12.75 7.25
CA VAL A 466 39.56 -11.82 6.13
C VAL A 466 38.72 -10.58 6.39
N ASP A 467 39.30 -9.40 6.22
CA ASP A 467 38.55 -8.14 6.16
C ASP A 467 38.45 -7.68 4.70
N PRO A 468 37.28 -7.83 4.05
CA PRO A 468 37.11 -7.48 2.65
C PRO A 468 37.28 -5.98 2.37
N HIS A 469 37.20 -5.11 3.38
CA HIS A 469 37.42 -3.66 3.19
C HIS A 469 38.86 -3.33 2.83
N ASN A 470 39.81 -4.19 3.17
CA ASN A 470 41.22 -4.04 2.78
C ASN A 470 41.42 -4.26 1.28
N LEU A 471 40.46 -4.91 0.61
CA LEU A 471 40.50 -5.27 -0.81
C LEU A 471 39.17 -4.83 -1.48
N PRO A 472 38.89 -3.51 -1.53
CA PRO A 472 37.55 -2.98 -1.80
C PRO A 472 37.02 -3.30 -3.20
N ASN A 473 37.92 -3.48 -4.18
CA ASN A 473 37.58 -3.74 -5.58
C ASN A 473 37.64 -5.22 -5.95
N GLU A 474 38.19 -6.07 -5.07
CA GLU A 474 38.29 -7.51 -5.31
C GLU A 474 36.92 -8.16 -5.19
N GLU A 475 36.62 -9.09 -6.10
CA GLU A 475 35.39 -9.87 -6.05
C GLU A 475 35.62 -11.15 -5.24
N PHE A 476 34.77 -11.32 -4.23
CA PHE A 476 34.82 -12.46 -3.35
C PHE A 476 33.63 -13.39 -3.58
N ASN A 477 33.88 -14.69 -3.51
CA ASN A 477 32.82 -15.69 -3.38
C ASN A 477 32.25 -15.63 -1.96
N TYR A 478 31.35 -14.68 -1.73
CA TYR A 478 30.79 -14.38 -0.42
C TYR A 478 29.54 -15.20 -0.10
N LEU A 479 29.57 -15.91 1.03
CA LEU A 479 28.40 -16.60 1.59
C LEU A 479 27.87 -15.89 2.85
N GLY A 480 26.74 -15.21 2.70
CA GLY A 480 25.95 -14.67 3.80
C GLY A 480 24.97 -15.70 4.37
N MET A 481 24.46 -15.46 5.58
CA MET A 481 23.44 -16.33 6.18
C MET A 481 22.15 -16.33 5.34
N GLU A 482 21.87 -15.27 4.59
CA GLU A 482 20.75 -15.16 3.65
C GLU A 482 20.91 -16.05 2.41
N SER A 483 22.14 -16.38 2.04
CA SER A 483 22.47 -17.17 0.84
C SER A 483 22.30 -18.68 1.05
N VAL A 484 22.03 -19.15 2.27
CA VAL A 484 21.90 -20.58 2.59
C VAL A 484 20.45 -20.92 2.91
N GLU A 485 19.89 -21.89 2.21
CA GLU A 485 18.54 -22.42 2.45
C GLU A 485 18.49 -23.12 3.82
N ALA A 486 17.42 -22.88 4.57
CA ALA A 486 17.22 -23.52 5.87
C ALA A 486 17.01 -25.03 5.71
N CYS A 487 17.46 -25.83 6.67
CA CYS A 487 17.38 -27.29 6.71
C CYS A 487 18.17 -28.05 5.62
N THR A 488 18.20 -27.55 4.39
CA THR A 488 18.83 -28.23 3.25
C THR A 488 20.28 -27.81 3.05
N GLY A 489 20.71 -26.64 3.55
CA GLY A 489 22.07 -26.15 3.33
C GLY A 489 22.39 -25.76 1.88
N ALA A 490 21.42 -25.81 0.96
CA ALA A 490 21.61 -25.45 -0.44
C ALA A 490 21.87 -23.95 -0.58
N ILE A 491 22.67 -23.55 -1.57
CA ILE A 491 22.95 -22.14 -1.84
C ILE A 491 21.83 -21.53 -2.69
N LEU A 492 21.18 -20.50 -2.17
CA LEU A 492 20.08 -19.77 -2.79
C LEU A 492 20.61 -18.67 -3.71
N GLY A 493 20.99 -19.03 -4.94
CA GLY A 493 21.48 -18.08 -5.93
C GLY A 493 22.83 -17.48 -5.54
N PHE A 494 23.87 -17.82 -6.29
CA PHE A 494 25.22 -17.34 -6.01
C PHE A 494 25.60 -16.22 -6.95
N THR A 495 26.15 -15.13 -6.40
CA THR A 495 26.76 -14.05 -7.17
C THR A 495 27.93 -13.49 -6.38
N PRO A 496 29.13 -13.37 -6.98
CA PRO A 496 30.27 -12.73 -6.33
C PRO A 496 29.96 -11.31 -5.85
N ARG A 497 30.63 -10.88 -4.78
CA ARG A 497 30.47 -9.53 -4.22
C ARG A 497 31.81 -8.83 -4.08
N LYS A 498 31.84 -7.54 -4.41
CA LYS A 498 33.03 -6.70 -4.19
C LYS A 498 33.27 -6.47 -2.71
N GLY A 499 34.53 -6.43 -2.31
CA GLY A 499 34.95 -6.25 -0.91
C GLY A 499 34.30 -5.05 -0.22
N ASN A 500 34.19 -3.91 -0.90
CA ASN A 500 33.55 -2.70 -0.35
C ASN A 500 32.03 -2.82 -0.08
N THR A 501 31.36 -3.82 -0.64
CA THR A 501 29.92 -4.07 -0.39
C THR A 501 29.69 -4.95 0.84
N ILE A 502 30.73 -5.62 1.33
CA ILE A 502 30.66 -6.58 2.44
C ILE A 502 30.97 -5.85 3.75
N LYS A 503 29.94 -5.52 4.50
CA LYS A 503 30.01 -4.64 5.68
C LYS A 503 30.67 -5.23 6.93
N SER A 504 31.21 -6.45 6.87
CA SER A 504 31.63 -7.17 8.08
C SER A 504 32.85 -8.04 7.82
N SER A 505 33.65 -8.25 8.86
CA SER A 505 34.72 -9.25 8.82
C SER A 505 34.17 -10.64 8.51
N CYS A 506 34.94 -11.38 7.73
CA CYS A 506 34.58 -12.68 7.18
C CYS A 506 35.56 -13.76 7.64
N VAL A 507 35.15 -15.01 7.46
CA VAL A 507 36.00 -16.19 7.61
C VAL A 507 36.29 -16.77 6.23
N TYR A 508 37.53 -17.18 5.99
CA TYR A 508 37.90 -17.89 4.78
C TYR A 508 37.42 -19.35 4.83
N PHE A 509 37.12 -19.92 3.68
CA PHE A 509 36.87 -21.35 3.52
C PHE A 509 37.28 -21.85 2.13
N ASP A 510 37.43 -23.17 2.04
CA ASP A 510 37.66 -23.92 0.80
C ASP A 510 36.72 -25.15 0.75
N LYS A 511 36.89 -25.99 -0.26
CA LYS A 511 36.16 -27.26 -0.45
C LYS A 511 36.20 -28.22 0.75
N GLY A 512 37.24 -28.17 1.57
CA GLY A 512 37.45 -29.07 2.71
C GLY A 512 36.74 -28.64 4.00
N HIS A 513 35.84 -27.66 3.92
CA HIS A 513 35.13 -27.13 5.07
C HIS A 513 33.63 -27.49 5.09
N VAL A 514 33.09 -27.59 6.30
CA VAL A 514 31.66 -27.53 6.60
C VAL A 514 31.40 -26.19 7.29
N LEU A 515 30.55 -25.34 6.73
CA LEU A 515 30.19 -24.06 7.35
C LEU A 515 28.96 -24.24 8.22
N TYR A 516 29.12 -24.12 9.54
CA TYR A 516 27.99 -24.17 10.48
C TYR A 516 27.49 -22.77 10.84
N GLY A 517 26.22 -22.46 10.58
CA GLY A 517 25.60 -21.19 10.93
C GLY A 517 25.28 -21.08 12.43
N LYS A 518 26.00 -20.20 13.15
CA LYS A 518 25.81 -19.98 14.60
C LYS A 518 24.55 -19.22 14.94
N LEU A 519 24.12 -18.32 14.06
CA LEU A 519 22.95 -17.47 14.26
C LEU A 519 21.68 -18.25 13.95
N ARG A 520 20.76 -18.30 14.92
CA ARG A 520 19.49 -19.02 14.84
C ARG A 520 19.71 -20.47 14.40
N PRO A 521 20.46 -21.28 15.19
CA PRO A 521 20.86 -22.63 14.79
C PRO A 521 19.68 -23.57 14.51
N TYR A 522 18.48 -23.26 15.01
CA TYR A 522 17.24 -23.95 14.65
C TYR A 522 16.85 -23.85 13.17
N LEU A 523 17.42 -22.91 12.40
CA LEU A 523 17.29 -22.84 10.94
C LEU A 523 18.17 -23.85 10.22
N ARG A 524 19.11 -24.50 10.95
CA ARG A 524 19.94 -25.61 10.46
C ARG A 524 20.68 -25.27 9.16
N LYS A 525 21.23 -24.06 9.09
CA LYS A 525 22.00 -23.59 7.93
C LYS A 525 23.43 -24.11 8.06
N VAL A 526 23.69 -25.26 7.44
CA VAL A 526 25.01 -25.88 7.38
C VAL A 526 25.34 -26.18 5.93
N VAL A 527 26.51 -25.73 5.46
CA VAL A 527 26.95 -25.89 4.07
C VAL A 527 28.04 -26.94 4.02
N ASP A 528 27.92 -27.89 3.11
CA ASP A 528 29.02 -28.75 2.69
C ASP A 528 29.78 -28.04 1.56
N CYS A 529 30.99 -27.54 1.82
CA CYS A 529 31.73 -26.78 0.82
C CYS A 529 32.19 -27.63 -0.37
N SER A 530 32.22 -28.97 -0.23
CA SER A 530 32.61 -29.86 -1.34
C SER A 530 31.63 -29.75 -2.52
N GLU A 531 30.35 -29.46 -2.25
CA GLU A 531 29.28 -29.32 -3.24
C GLU A 531 29.24 -27.93 -3.94
N LEU A 532 30.07 -26.97 -3.52
CA LEU A 532 30.00 -25.59 -4.06
C LEU A 532 30.51 -25.50 -5.51
N PRO A 533 30.07 -24.53 -6.32
CA PRO A 533 30.55 -24.38 -7.70
C PRO A 533 31.93 -23.69 -7.80
N PHE A 534 32.60 -23.40 -6.68
CA PHE A 534 33.88 -22.72 -6.61
C PHE A 534 34.76 -23.32 -5.51
N ASP A 535 36.07 -23.16 -5.63
CA ASP A 535 37.04 -23.85 -4.75
C ASP A 535 37.27 -23.15 -3.41
N THR A 536 37.25 -21.82 -3.42
CA THR A 536 37.55 -20.99 -2.25
C THR A 536 36.58 -19.82 -2.15
N GLY A 537 36.39 -19.32 -0.93
CA GLY A 537 35.50 -18.18 -0.69
C GLY A 537 35.63 -17.62 0.71
N ILE A 538 34.79 -16.63 0.99
CA ILE A 538 34.68 -16.04 2.32
C ILE A 538 33.22 -16.09 2.78
N ALA A 539 33.00 -16.35 4.05
CA ALA A 539 31.68 -16.42 4.63
C ALA A 539 31.52 -15.37 5.73
N SER A 540 30.28 -14.97 6.00
CA SER A 540 29.96 -14.16 7.17
C SER A 540 30.58 -14.76 8.44
N SER A 541 31.05 -13.92 9.35
CA SER A 541 31.55 -14.36 10.67
C SER A 541 30.49 -15.03 11.55
N GLU A 542 29.22 -15.05 11.13
CA GLU A 542 28.17 -15.88 11.75
C GLU A 542 28.31 -17.38 11.39
N PHE A 543 29.17 -17.75 10.43
CA PHE A 543 29.57 -19.14 10.19
C PHE A 543 30.78 -19.56 11.03
N LEU A 544 30.86 -20.85 11.33
CA LEU A 544 32.06 -21.53 11.82
C LEU A 544 32.56 -22.49 10.74
N PRO A 545 33.77 -22.28 10.20
CA PRO A 545 34.38 -23.22 9.25
C PRO A 545 34.96 -24.41 10.01
N LEU A 546 34.31 -25.57 9.88
CA LEU A 546 34.74 -26.83 10.48
C LEU A 546 35.49 -27.65 9.43
N ARG A 547 36.64 -28.24 9.79
CA ARG A 547 37.37 -29.18 8.93
C ARG A 547 37.41 -30.55 9.59
N THR A 548 36.95 -31.58 8.90
CA THR A 548 36.88 -32.95 9.43
C THR A 548 38.27 -33.57 9.56
N LYS A 549 38.48 -34.40 10.59
CA LYS A 549 39.66 -35.27 10.70
C LYS A 549 39.52 -36.50 9.81
N ASP A 550 40.61 -37.24 9.65
CA ASP A 550 40.60 -38.55 9.02
C ASP A 550 39.59 -39.50 9.69
N GLY A 551 38.91 -40.30 8.88
CA GLY A 551 37.85 -41.22 9.35
C GLY A 551 36.46 -40.59 9.49
N VAL A 552 36.31 -39.30 9.16
CA VAL A 552 35.03 -38.58 9.21
C VAL A 552 34.71 -38.03 7.83
N LEU A 553 33.62 -38.52 7.23
CA LEU A 553 33.14 -38.07 5.94
C LEU A 553 32.49 -36.68 6.08
N GLN A 554 32.99 -35.71 5.31
CA GLN A 554 32.54 -34.32 5.35
C GLN A 554 31.03 -34.17 5.11
N SER A 555 30.51 -34.84 4.08
CA SER A 555 29.10 -34.78 3.70
C SER A 555 28.18 -35.40 4.75
N TRP A 556 28.64 -36.46 5.42
CA TRP A 556 27.97 -37.06 6.56
C TRP A 556 27.90 -36.09 7.74
N LEU A 557 29.03 -35.43 8.09
CA LEU A 557 29.03 -34.44 9.18
C LEU A 557 28.10 -33.28 8.86
N ALA A 558 28.15 -32.76 7.63
CA ALA A 558 27.28 -31.68 7.20
C ALA A 558 25.79 -32.05 7.26
N PHE A 559 25.41 -33.29 6.91
CA PHE A 559 24.04 -33.77 7.04
C PHE A 559 23.64 -33.98 8.50
N LEU A 560 24.50 -34.58 9.32
CA LEU A 560 24.25 -34.76 10.75
C LEU A 560 24.01 -33.42 11.46
N LEU A 561 24.85 -32.41 11.20
CA LEU A 561 24.70 -31.08 11.79
C LEU A 561 23.43 -30.35 11.32
N ARG A 562 22.82 -30.76 10.20
CA ARG A 562 21.49 -30.30 9.75
C ARG A 562 20.33 -31.07 10.35
N SER A 563 20.58 -32.19 11.01
CA SER A 563 19.51 -33.04 11.53
C SER A 563 18.76 -32.38 12.68
N SER A 564 17.52 -32.79 12.87
CA SER A 564 16.66 -32.38 13.98
C SER A 564 17.28 -32.75 15.33
N ALA A 565 18.04 -33.85 15.40
CA ALA A 565 18.72 -34.29 16.61
C ALA A 565 19.74 -33.24 17.09
N ILE A 566 20.57 -32.72 16.19
CA ILE A 566 21.54 -31.66 16.51
C ILE A 566 20.84 -30.32 16.76
N ALA A 567 19.77 -30.02 16.02
CA ALA A 567 19.00 -28.81 16.26
C ALA A 567 18.37 -28.76 17.67
N GLU A 568 17.93 -29.89 18.22
CA GLU A 568 17.45 -29.97 19.61
C GLU A 568 18.58 -29.72 20.63
N GLN A 569 19.78 -30.29 20.43
CA GLN A 569 20.95 -29.95 21.26
C GLN A 569 21.25 -28.44 21.22
N ALA A 570 21.22 -27.86 20.02
CA ALA A 570 21.47 -26.45 19.83
C ALA A 570 20.42 -25.55 20.45
N LYS A 571 19.15 -25.96 20.50
CA LYS A 571 18.11 -25.19 21.19
C LYS A 571 18.46 -25.00 22.67
N VAL A 572 18.94 -26.04 23.36
CA VAL A 572 19.31 -25.97 24.79
C VAL A 572 20.51 -25.03 25.03
N ALA A 573 21.40 -24.91 24.05
CA ALA A 573 22.63 -24.12 24.16
C ALA A 573 22.47 -22.60 23.91
N ILE A 574 21.28 -22.10 23.57
CA ILE A 574 21.07 -20.72 23.09
C ILE A 574 20.12 -19.87 23.97
N GLY A 575 20.27 -18.54 23.93
CA GLY A 575 19.40 -17.55 24.61
C GLY A 575 18.16 -17.14 23.80
N ALA A 576 17.29 -16.28 24.35
CA ALA A 576 15.96 -16.01 23.79
C ALA A 576 15.94 -15.14 22.51
N ARG A 577 16.63 -13.98 22.49
CA ARG A 577 16.59 -13.04 21.35
C ARG A 577 17.79 -13.21 20.43
N MET A 578 17.55 -13.48 19.15
CA MET A 578 18.59 -13.78 18.15
C MET A 578 19.65 -14.78 18.65
N PRO A 579 19.21 -16.01 18.98
CA PRO A 579 20.07 -17.00 19.60
C PRO A 579 21.33 -17.25 18.77
N ARG A 580 22.48 -17.19 19.43
CA ARG A 580 23.77 -17.62 18.88
C ARG A 580 24.29 -18.75 19.73
N ILE A 581 24.79 -19.80 19.08
CA ILE A 581 25.56 -20.81 19.78
C ILE A 581 27.02 -20.35 19.88
N ALA A 582 27.57 -20.41 21.10
CA ALA A 582 28.98 -20.13 21.31
C ALA A 582 29.82 -21.30 20.73
N PRO A 583 31.00 -21.04 20.14
CA PRO A 583 31.79 -22.10 19.51
C PRO A 583 32.09 -23.28 20.45
N HIS A 584 32.48 -23.01 21.70
CA HIS A 584 32.74 -24.08 22.69
C HIS A 584 31.51 -24.97 22.92
N ALA A 585 30.32 -24.37 23.03
CA ALA A 585 29.08 -25.12 23.24
C ALA A 585 28.73 -26.01 22.03
N LEU A 586 29.02 -25.57 20.80
CA LEU A 586 28.87 -26.41 19.60
C LEU A 586 29.88 -27.56 19.60
N LEU A 587 31.13 -27.28 19.97
CA LEU A 587 32.22 -28.26 20.02
C LEU A 587 31.99 -29.37 21.06
N ASP A 588 31.17 -29.09 22.08
CA ASP A 588 30.77 -30.04 23.12
C ASP A 588 29.60 -30.93 22.73
N PHE A 589 29.01 -30.73 21.55
CA PHE A 589 27.91 -31.57 21.09
C PHE A 589 28.35 -33.02 20.98
N VAL A 590 27.46 -33.90 21.46
CA VAL A 590 27.66 -35.34 21.36
C VAL A 590 27.03 -35.82 20.05
N ILE A 591 27.82 -36.55 19.27
CA ILE A 591 27.45 -37.08 17.97
C ILE A 591 27.72 -38.58 17.90
N PRO A 592 26.90 -39.36 17.16
CA PRO A 592 27.23 -40.75 16.87
C PRO A 592 28.35 -40.82 15.85
N LEU A 593 29.31 -41.72 16.02
CA LEU A 593 30.45 -41.87 15.12
C LEU A 593 30.52 -43.31 14.56
N PRO A 594 29.72 -43.63 13.53
CA PRO A 594 29.86 -44.90 12.81
C PRO A 594 31.21 -44.95 12.06
N PRO A 595 31.72 -46.15 11.74
CA PRO A 595 32.90 -46.31 10.87
C PRO A 595 32.72 -45.62 9.50
N LEU A 596 33.83 -45.23 8.87
CA LEU A 596 33.81 -44.46 7.61
C LEU A 596 33.01 -45.14 6.48
N HIS A 597 33.09 -46.47 6.36
CA HIS A 597 32.32 -47.22 5.36
C HIS A 597 30.80 -47.16 5.61
N GLU A 598 30.36 -47.16 6.87
CA GLU A 598 28.96 -47.00 7.23
C GLU A 598 28.49 -45.56 7.01
N GLN A 599 29.33 -44.56 7.30
CA GLN A 599 29.03 -43.16 6.97
C GLN A 599 28.78 -43.02 5.46
N ALA A 600 29.66 -43.59 4.63
CA ALA A 600 29.51 -43.58 3.18
C ALA A 600 28.23 -44.31 2.73
N ARG A 601 27.95 -45.52 3.26
CA ARG A 601 26.74 -46.30 2.95
C ARG A 601 25.46 -45.51 3.23
N ILE A 602 25.36 -44.87 4.40
CA ILE A 602 24.21 -44.05 4.78
C ILE A 602 24.06 -42.86 3.81
N MET A 603 25.17 -42.22 3.44
CA MET A 603 25.16 -41.06 2.56
C MET A 603 24.76 -41.38 1.12
N VAL A 604 24.91 -42.62 0.65
CA VAL A 604 24.36 -43.05 -0.66
C VAL A 604 22.85 -42.80 -0.70
N HIS A 605 22.10 -43.32 0.28
CA HIS A 605 20.64 -43.15 0.33
C HIS A 605 20.22 -41.68 0.44
N VAL A 606 20.94 -40.89 1.25
CA VAL A 606 20.70 -39.44 1.38
C VAL A 606 20.93 -38.73 0.04
N SER A 607 22.00 -39.08 -0.67
CA SER A 607 22.33 -38.46 -1.96
C SER A 607 21.30 -38.80 -3.05
N GLU A 608 20.84 -40.05 -3.12
CA GLU A 608 19.78 -40.50 -4.03
C GLU A 608 18.46 -39.77 -3.76
N GLY A 609 18.07 -39.67 -2.49
CA GLY A 609 16.88 -38.94 -2.08
C GLY A 609 16.95 -37.45 -2.43
N ARG A 610 18.08 -36.79 -2.18
CA ARG A 610 18.31 -35.38 -2.55
C ARG A 610 18.29 -35.18 -4.07
N ALA A 611 18.86 -36.09 -4.85
CA ALA A 611 18.81 -36.05 -6.31
C ALA A 611 17.37 -36.19 -6.83
N GLY A 612 16.58 -37.09 -6.23
CA GLY A 612 15.15 -37.24 -6.52
C GLY A 612 14.35 -35.97 -6.20
N ILE A 613 14.60 -35.33 -5.05
CA ILE A 613 14.00 -34.04 -4.71
C ILE A 613 14.38 -32.95 -5.71
N ALA A 614 15.67 -32.86 -6.10
CA ALA A 614 16.13 -31.88 -7.07
C ALA A 614 15.42 -32.04 -8.43
N LYS A 615 15.27 -33.29 -8.90
CA LYS A 615 14.51 -33.61 -10.11
C LYS A 615 13.05 -33.19 -9.99
N LEU A 616 12.37 -33.54 -8.90
CA LEU A 616 10.98 -33.15 -8.65
C LEU A 616 10.81 -31.63 -8.56
N LYS A 617 11.74 -30.90 -7.93
CA LYS A 617 11.74 -29.43 -7.88
C LYS A 617 11.87 -28.83 -9.28
N ALA A 618 12.75 -29.36 -10.12
CA ALA A 618 12.93 -28.92 -11.50
C ALA A 618 11.68 -29.19 -12.37
N GLU A 619 11.11 -30.39 -12.29
CA GLU A 619 9.88 -30.76 -12.99
C GLU A 619 8.69 -29.90 -12.54
N ALA A 620 8.55 -29.67 -11.23
CA ALA A 620 7.50 -28.80 -10.67
C ALA A 620 7.62 -27.36 -11.18
N LYS A 621 8.84 -26.82 -11.20
CA LYS A 621 9.12 -25.48 -11.72
C LYS A 621 8.76 -25.38 -13.20
N ALA A 622 9.23 -26.30 -14.04
CA ALA A 622 8.94 -26.32 -15.47
C ALA A 622 7.43 -26.45 -15.74
N ARG A 623 6.72 -27.31 -14.98
CA ARG A 623 5.26 -27.46 -15.08
C ARG A 623 4.52 -26.20 -14.65
N ALA A 624 4.98 -25.51 -13.61
CA ALA A 624 4.38 -24.25 -13.15
C ALA A 624 4.56 -23.13 -14.19
N GLU A 625 5.75 -23.01 -14.78
CA GLU A 625 6.04 -22.06 -15.85
C GLU A 625 5.21 -22.35 -17.11
N ALA A 626 5.12 -23.61 -17.53
CA ALA A 626 4.29 -24.03 -18.64
C ALA A 626 2.79 -23.76 -18.39
N ALA A 627 2.29 -24.07 -17.19
CA ALA A 627 0.90 -23.80 -16.83
C ALA A 627 0.58 -22.30 -16.79
N LYS A 628 1.51 -21.47 -16.29
CA LYS A 628 1.38 -20.00 -16.34
C LYS A 628 1.27 -19.50 -17.78
N ALA A 629 2.19 -19.94 -18.65
CA ALA A 629 2.20 -19.56 -20.06
C ALA A 629 0.93 -20.02 -20.79
N ASP A 630 0.44 -21.22 -20.50
CA ASP A 630 -0.76 -21.78 -21.11
C ASP A 630 -2.02 -20.98 -20.72
N VAL A 631 -2.17 -20.67 -19.43
CA VAL A 631 -3.28 -19.85 -18.92
C VAL A 631 -3.23 -18.44 -19.51
N GLU A 632 -2.05 -17.82 -19.59
CA GLU A 632 -1.88 -16.50 -20.20
C GLU A 632 -2.24 -16.52 -21.70
N ALA A 633 -1.81 -17.54 -22.45
CA ALA A 633 -2.18 -17.71 -23.86
C ALA A 633 -3.69 -17.88 -24.07
N MET A 634 -4.39 -18.58 -23.16
CA MET A 634 -5.85 -18.71 -23.21
C MET A 634 -6.56 -17.38 -22.93
N ILE A 635 -6.10 -16.62 -21.93
CA ILE A 635 -6.67 -15.31 -21.58
C ILE A 635 -6.49 -14.30 -22.70
N LEU A 636 -5.31 -14.28 -23.34
CA LEU A 636 -5.00 -13.37 -24.44
C LEU A 636 -5.62 -13.82 -25.78
N GLY A 637 -6.31 -14.95 -25.83
CA GLY A 637 -6.93 -15.49 -27.04
C GLY A 637 -5.94 -16.05 -28.06
N ILE A 638 -4.66 -16.17 -27.71
CA ILE A 638 -3.60 -16.79 -28.53
C ILE A 638 -3.87 -18.30 -28.66
N LYS A 639 -4.31 -18.93 -27.57
CA LYS A 639 -4.74 -20.33 -27.54
C LYS A 639 -6.26 -20.39 -27.48
N LYS A 640 -6.89 -21.03 -28.48
CA LYS A 640 -8.34 -21.27 -28.47
C LYS A 640 -8.72 -22.22 -27.34
N VAL A 641 -9.74 -21.84 -26.59
CA VAL A 641 -10.40 -22.71 -25.61
C VAL A 641 -11.70 -23.17 -26.26
N GLU A 642 -11.77 -24.46 -26.60
CA GLU A 642 -12.97 -25.03 -27.22
C GLU A 642 -14.16 -24.92 -26.26
N THR A 643 -15.30 -24.48 -26.78
CA THR A 643 -16.60 -24.60 -26.10
C THR A 643 -17.19 -25.98 -26.39
N PRO A 644 -17.86 -26.63 -25.42
CA PRO A 644 -18.64 -27.84 -25.68
C PRO A 644 -19.69 -27.62 -26.77
#